data_AF-A0A6L6H1A2-F1
#
_entry.id   AF-A0A6L6H1A2-F1
#
_cell.length_a   1.000
_cell.length_b   1.000
_cell.length_c   1.000
_cell.angle_alpha   90.00
_cell.angle_beta   90.00
_cell.angle_gamma   90.00
#
_symmetry.space_group_name_H-M   'P 1'
#
loop_
_entity.id
_entity.type
_entity.pdbx_description
1 polymer ?
#
loop_
_entity_poly.entity_id
_entity_poly.type
_entity_poly.pdbx_seq_one_letter_code
_entity_poly.pdbx_strand_id
1 'polypeptide(L)'
;MGQGATVAAFIEGLYVERKSPRVLHVGAVSDRLCDELEQKGNQNYLGTVTEEIETERSDKFYHTEDSGVIRANNAEVIVLENARIEEVRQAMNSGATFILFHPTLPFDYVNFLGLVAYKRGRRKNWGFQYRNLVHEGRSQNFIVLIREHEVQKAPRSYLSPFVPVKPFLAELLDAELSFVVLRWHEEIPFTSLDEDIDLLVADCDLEAIRNALDEKVGIVPFDLYSVSGMEGSGYEQMAYYPPHLAEKILENPVQWKSAFPIPDLRNYFLSLLYHAVYHKGLKSGFPLTERDKPSIEKADHDYPTLLYELSIMNSMEFEQLNLPYLHRFLKAEGWAPATDTIRKLSVRNTWLKTLEPEQTRQFVKSGELMTFVIRDWAVQNGKEEFIMDWLDKAGLKLVEAVHLDERQRKEAKQNIRGGNWGSGPWKVSGGEPAVLLVLYDYHPQKHVAKRRMEHPYVTNANYFLKFGLRDEINHQFAPEQRANAIHSSDDETEALEYIDAVAPELMPQIITKIMQWDQDYETEETVLGDLSELRRRAKVELIDFDGIKAVKKTYKAGNERFLMREKLVYGELGGESPYIPPLLDEGANYIITPYYETRRWTKVEKLKKLALKLRFKKDVLAITEFFYERGYALIDFHPGNLLLTDEGLKVIDFEFLYQYEQLPENSSESFDLLGFPEDFPEDRPFGIEGRQRVKMWRKILY
;
A
#
# COMPACT_ATOMS: atom_id res chain seq x y z
N MET A 1 -47.32 31.50 -28.15
CA MET A 1 -46.21 31.44 -27.18
C MET A 1 -46.23 30.04 -26.60
N GLY A 2 -45.24 29.18 -26.91
CA GLY A 2 -45.20 27.84 -26.33
C GLY A 2 -45.03 27.95 -24.81
N GLN A 3 -45.84 27.20 -24.05
CA GLN A 3 -45.60 27.07 -22.60
C GLN A 3 -44.20 26.48 -22.42
N GLY A 4 -43.28 27.26 -21.84
CA GLY A 4 -41.96 26.76 -21.47
C GLY A 4 -42.10 25.62 -20.46
N ALA A 5 -41.17 24.67 -20.45
CA ALA A 5 -41.16 23.59 -19.46
C ALA A 5 -41.01 24.18 -18.05
N THR A 6 -41.78 23.67 -17.08
CA THR A 6 -41.59 24.07 -15.67
C THR A 6 -40.30 23.48 -15.12
N VAL A 7 -39.77 24.05 -14.03
CA VAL A 7 -38.61 23.48 -13.33
C VAL A 7 -38.87 22.02 -12.93
N ALA A 8 -40.06 21.72 -12.39
CA ALA A 8 -40.45 20.36 -12.04
C ALA A 8 -40.47 19.41 -13.26
N ALA A 9 -41.02 19.85 -14.41
CA ALA A 9 -41.03 19.06 -15.64
C ALA A 9 -39.62 18.83 -16.20
N PHE A 10 -38.73 19.81 -16.03
CA PHE A 10 -37.33 19.67 -16.41
C PHE A 10 -36.64 18.62 -15.53
N ILE A 11 -36.79 18.70 -14.20
CA ILE A 11 -36.21 17.73 -13.24
C ILE A 11 -36.70 16.31 -13.51
N GLU A 12 -38.00 16.12 -13.72
CA GLU A 12 -38.59 14.83 -14.11
C GLU A 12 -37.94 14.28 -15.39
N GLY A 13 -37.74 15.14 -16.39
CA GLY A 13 -37.08 14.78 -17.65
C GLY A 13 -35.61 14.37 -17.51
N LEU A 14 -34.93 14.73 -16.41
CA LEU A 14 -33.56 14.29 -16.14
C LEU A 14 -33.47 12.83 -15.67
N TYR A 15 -34.57 12.29 -15.10
CA TYR A 15 -34.61 10.98 -14.46
C TYR A 15 -35.71 10.08 -15.05
N VAL A 16 -35.69 9.87 -16.37
CA VAL A 16 -36.70 9.08 -17.10
C VAL A 16 -36.91 7.66 -16.52
N GLU A 17 -35.86 7.07 -15.93
CA GLU A 17 -35.91 5.72 -15.36
C GLU A 17 -36.16 5.69 -13.83
N ARG A 18 -36.03 6.81 -13.12
CA ARG A 18 -36.18 6.90 -11.64
C ARG A 18 -37.28 7.88 -11.27
N LYS A 19 -38.32 7.37 -10.59
CA LYS A 19 -39.56 8.13 -10.31
C LYS A 19 -39.45 9.22 -9.23
N SER A 20 -38.38 9.26 -8.42
CA SER A 20 -38.30 10.20 -7.30
C SER A 20 -36.85 10.63 -6.99
N PRO A 21 -36.24 11.49 -7.82
CA PRO A 21 -34.91 12.01 -7.53
C PRO A 21 -34.91 12.84 -6.24
N ARG A 22 -33.82 12.78 -5.48
CA ARG A 22 -33.62 13.60 -4.26
C ARG A 22 -33.39 15.06 -4.62
N VAL A 23 -34.35 15.93 -4.31
CA VAL A 23 -34.30 17.37 -4.63
C VAL A 23 -34.09 18.21 -3.36
N LEU A 24 -33.02 18.99 -3.34
CA LEU A 24 -32.79 20.04 -2.34
C LEU A 24 -33.07 21.41 -2.98
N HIS A 25 -34.02 22.16 -2.45
CA HIS A 25 -34.37 23.50 -2.90
C HIS A 25 -33.90 24.53 -1.87
N VAL A 26 -32.82 25.24 -2.19
CA VAL A 26 -32.16 26.17 -1.28
C VAL A 26 -32.71 27.57 -1.47
N GLY A 27 -33.11 28.20 -0.37
CA GLY A 27 -33.66 29.55 -0.38
C GLY A 27 -35.07 29.60 -0.94
N ALA A 28 -35.84 28.53 -0.74
CA ALA A 28 -37.20 28.42 -1.26
C ALA A 28 -38.06 29.57 -0.72
N VAL A 29 -38.86 30.19 -1.58
CA VAL A 29 -39.76 31.30 -1.20
C VAL A 29 -41.25 30.91 -1.22
N SER A 30 -41.57 29.72 -1.71
CA SER A 30 -42.94 29.17 -1.81
C SER A 30 -42.94 27.63 -1.79
N ASP A 31 -44.12 27.02 -1.66
CA ASP A 31 -44.34 25.58 -1.78
C ASP A 31 -44.63 25.08 -3.20
N ARG A 32 -44.70 25.98 -4.17
CA ARG A 32 -45.12 25.66 -5.54
C ARG A 32 -44.23 24.62 -6.22
N LEU A 33 -42.91 24.72 -6.10
CA LEU A 33 -42.01 23.72 -6.71
C LEU A 33 -42.21 22.34 -6.07
N CYS A 34 -42.46 22.29 -4.75
CA CYS A 34 -42.79 21.06 -4.05
C CYS A 34 -44.08 20.45 -4.61
N ASP A 35 -45.15 21.25 -4.71
CA ASP A 35 -46.44 20.83 -5.28
C ASP A 35 -46.31 20.32 -6.72
N GLU A 36 -45.59 21.06 -7.57
CA GLU A 36 -45.39 20.68 -8.97
C GLU A 36 -44.61 19.36 -9.10
N LEU A 37 -43.64 19.10 -8.22
CA LEU A 37 -42.89 17.85 -8.17
C LEU A 37 -43.76 16.68 -7.66
N GLU A 38 -44.58 16.90 -6.63
CA GLU A 38 -45.47 15.87 -6.09
C GLU A 38 -46.59 15.47 -7.07
N GLN A 39 -47.16 16.44 -7.79
CA GLN A 39 -48.13 16.18 -8.87
C GLN A 39 -47.53 15.30 -9.98
N LYS A 40 -46.19 15.33 -10.12
CA LYS A 40 -45.42 14.49 -11.04
C LYS A 40 -44.92 13.19 -10.39
N GLY A 41 -45.31 12.91 -9.15
CA GLY A 41 -44.97 11.69 -8.43
C GLY A 41 -43.64 11.71 -7.70
N ASN A 42 -42.93 12.84 -7.65
CA ASN A 42 -41.70 12.96 -6.85
C ASN A 42 -42.03 13.48 -5.44
N GLN A 43 -41.82 12.64 -4.45
CA GLN A 43 -42.08 12.94 -3.03
C GLN A 43 -40.81 13.33 -2.25
N ASN A 44 -39.65 13.22 -2.90
CA ASN A 44 -38.33 13.32 -2.28
C ASN A 44 -37.75 14.74 -2.41
N TYR A 45 -38.36 15.66 -1.68
CA TYR A 45 -38.08 17.09 -1.72
C TYR A 45 -37.80 17.63 -0.31
N LEU A 46 -36.82 18.53 -0.21
CA LEU A 46 -36.50 19.32 0.98
C LEU A 46 -36.22 20.75 0.55
N GLY A 47 -37.03 21.69 1.02
CA GLY A 47 -36.77 23.13 0.90
C GLY A 47 -36.01 23.63 2.12
N THR A 48 -34.98 24.46 1.94
CA THR A 48 -34.40 25.24 3.05
C THR A 48 -34.83 26.69 2.96
N VAL A 49 -35.20 27.26 4.12
CA VAL A 49 -35.77 28.61 4.23
C VAL A 49 -35.03 29.37 5.32
N THR A 50 -34.80 30.67 5.09
CA THR A 50 -34.20 31.59 6.09
C THR A 50 -35.23 32.44 6.81
N GLU A 51 -36.47 32.46 6.31
CA GLU A 51 -37.63 33.15 6.89
C GLU A 51 -38.78 32.14 6.95
N GLU A 52 -39.68 32.27 7.93
CA GLU A 52 -40.87 31.41 8.01
C GLU A 52 -41.74 31.60 6.77
N ILE A 53 -42.03 30.49 6.08
CA ILE A 53 -43.04 30.46 5.03
C ILE A 53 -44.37 30.09 5.68
N GLU A 54 -45.40 30.93 5.51
CA GLU A 54 -46.78 30.58 5.86
C GLU A 54 -47.29 29.49 4.91
N THR A 55 -47.01 28.21 5.20
CA THR A 55 -47.50 27.06 4.44
C THR A 55 -48.02 25.97 5.38
N GLU A 56 -49.03 25.21 4.93
CA GLU A 56 -49.54 24.03 5.63
C GLU A 56 -48.56 22.83 5.56
N ARG A 57 -47.46 22.93 4.78
CA ARG A 57 -46.47 21.88 4.50
C ARG A 57 -45.18 22.02 5.31
N SER A 58 -45.28 22.21 6.62
CA SER A 58 -44.10 22.38 7.49
C SER A 58 -43.13 21.19 7.49
N ASP A 59 -43.55 20.01 7.03
CA ASP A 59 -42.76 18.77 6.95
C ASP A 59 -41.86 18.67 5.70
N LYS A 60 -41.86 19.70 4.84
CA LYS A 60 -41.03 19.77 3.62
C LYS A 60 -40.05 20.94 3.62
N PHE A 61 -40.17 21.86 4.57
CA PHE A 61 -39.34 23.06 4.68
C PHE A 61 -38.57 23.07 5.99
N TYR A 62 -37.25 23.17 5.90
CA TYR A 62 -36.36 23.22 7.05
C TYR A 62 -35.77 24.62 7.21
N HIS A 63 -35.98 25.22 8.38
CA HIS A 63 -35.46 26.55 8.69
C HIS A 63 -33.97 26.46 9.04
N THR A 64 -33.11 27.10 8.25
CA THR A 64 -31.67 27.16 8.53
C THR A 64 -31.03 28.38 7.87
N GLU A 65 -30.14 29.05 8.61
CA GLU A 65 -29.26 30.09 8.08
C GLU A 65 -27.89 29.53 7.65
N ASP A 66 -27.62 28.25 7.93
CA ASP A 66 -26.36 27.62 7.58
C ASP A 66 -26.31 27.29 6.08
N SER A 67 -25.52 28.07 5.34
CA SER A 67 -25.22 27.79 3.93
C SER A 67 -24.49 26.45 3.71
N GLY A 68 -23.85 25.89 4.75
CA GLY A 68 -23.13 24.62 4.72
C GLY A 68 -23.95 23.45 4.20
N VAL A 69 -25.27 23.46 4.41
CA VAL A 69 -26.24 22.45 3.90
C VAL A 69 -26.22 22.31 2.39
N ILE A 70 -25.81 23.35 1.64
CA ILE A 70 -25.68 23.31 0.18
C ILE A 70 -24.59 22.32 -0.25
N ARG A 71 -23.52 22.22 0.55
CA ARG A 71 -22.44 21.26 0.34
C ARG A 71 -22.73 19.94 1.06
N ALA A 72 -23.29 20.02 2.26
CA ALA A 72 -23.51 18.93 3.19
C ALA A 72 -24.90 18.29 3.01
N ASN A 73 -25.08 17.54 1.92
CA ASN A 73 -26.32 16.83 1.62
C ASN A 73 -26.10 15.62 0.69
N ASN A 74 -27.13 14.78 0.54
CA ASN A 74 -27.16 13.66 -0.39
C ASN A 74 -28.04 13.92 -1.64
N ALA A 75 -28.36 15.17 -1.96
CA ALA A 75 -29.26 15.52 -3.05
C ALA A 75 -28.69 15.13 -4.43
N GLU A 76 -29.55 14.66 -5.32
CA GLU A 76 -29.20 14.40 -6.72
C GLU A 76 -29.36 15.67 -7.56
N VAL A 77 -30.35 16.51 -7.19
CA VAL A 77 -30.65 17.79 -7.81
C VAL A 77 -30.66 18.88 -6.73
N ILE A 78 -29.89 19.95 -6.95
CA ILE A 78 -29.95 21.15 -6.12
C ILE A 78 -30.57 22.28 -6.94
N VAL A 79 -31.62 22.90 -6.43
CA VAL A 79 -32.20 24.13 -6.97
C VAL A 79 -31.77 25.28 -6.07
N LEU A 80 -31.07 26.26 -6.64
CA LEU A 80 -30.53 27.42 -5.94
C LEU A 80 -31.36 28.64 -6.32
N GLU A 81 -32.23 29.08 -5.41
CA GLU A 81 -33.03 30.28 -5.56
C GLU A 81 -32.36 31.44 -4.80
N ASN A 82 -32.28 32.62 -5.44
CA ASN A 82 -31.64 33.82 -4.89
C ASN A 82 -30.19 33.64 -4.39
N ALA A 83 -29.50 32.60 -4.85
CA ALA A 83 -28.19 32.23 -4.37
C ALA A 83 -27.06 33.11 -4.92
N ARG A 84 -26.01 33.28 -4.12
CA ARG A 84 -24.76 33.93 -4.49
C ARG A 84 -23.84 32.93 -5.20
N ILE A 85 -22.85 33.46 -5.94
CA ILE A 85 -21.87 32.63 -6.64
C ILE A 85 -21.09 31.67 -5.73
N GLU A 86 -20.91 32.03 -4.44
CA GLU A 86 -20.24 31.18 -3.47
C GLU A 86 -21.09 29.95 -3.12
N GLU A 87 -22.40 30.09 -3.05
CA GLU A 87 -23.35 28.99 -2.82
C GLU A 87 -23.37 28.04 -4.03
N VAL A 88 -23.26 28.58 -5.25
CA VAL A 88 -23.04 27.75 -6.46
C VAL A 88 -21.73 26.96 -6.34
N ARG A 89 -20.65 27.56 -5.83
CA ARG A 89 -19.38 26.84 -5.60
C ARG A 89 -19.52 25.76 -4.53
N GLN A 90 -20.28 26.01 -3.47
CA GLN A 90 -20.59 24.99 -2.47
C GLN A 90 -21.38 23.83 -3.08
N ALA A 91 -22.40 24.13 -3.90
CA ALA A 91 -23.20 23.12 -4.60
C ALA A 91 -22.35 22.29 -5.56
N MET A 92 -21.39 22.89 -6.27
CA MET A 92 -20.43 22.16 -7.13
C MET A 92 -19.48 21.23 -6.34
N ASN A 93 -19.38 21.41 -5.03
CA ASN A 93 -18.63 20.54 -4.13
C ASN A 93 -19.48 19.53 -3.37
N SER A 94 -20.81 19.57 -3.52
CA SER A 94 -21.73 18.54 -3.01
C SER A 94 -21.63 17.23 -3.80
N GLY A 95 -22.51 16.26 -3.50
CA GLY A 95 -22.72 15.04 -4.29
C GLY A 95 -23.62 15.22 -5.52
N ALA A 96 -24.29 16.37 -5.70
CA ALA A 96 -25.35 16.53 -6.70
C ALA A 96 -24.89 16.33 -8.15
N THR A 97 -25.74 15.71 -8.96
CA THR A 97 -25.54 15.51 -10.39
C THR A 97 -25.94 16.76 -11.17
N PHE A 98 -27.02 17.40 -10.75
CA PHE A 98 -27.57 18.59 -11.40
C PHE A 98 -27.70 19.74 -10.41
N ILE A 99 -27.30 20.94 -10.85
CA ILE A 99 -27.51 22.18 -10.09
C ILE A 99 -28.24 23.15 -11.00
N LEU A 100 -29.43 23.58 -10.58
CA LEU A 100 -30.23 24.59 -11.25
C LEU A 100 -30.04 25.91 -10.51
N PHE A 101 -29.37 26.86 -11.16
CA PHE A 101 -29.08 28.15 -10.57
C PHE A 101 -29.87 29.25 -11.29
N HIS A 102 -30.66 30.02 -10.53
CA HIS A 102 -31.33 31.23 -11.03
C HIS A 102 -30.55 32.48 -10.61
N PRO A 103 -29.79 33.12 -11.53
CA PRO A 103 -29.01 34.32 -11.21
C PRO A 103 -29.93 35.54 -11.01
N THR A 104 -29.82 36.21 -9.86
CA THR A 104 -30.64 37.39 -9.53
C THR A 104 -30.00 38.71 -9.95
N LEU A 105 -28.67 38.78 -10.10
CA LEU A 105 -27.96 40.01 -10.47
C LEU A 105 -27.30 39.91 -11.87
N PRO A 106 -27.30 40.99 -12.67
CA PRO A 106 -26.59 41.02 -13.96
C PRO A 106 -25.08 40.71 -13.85
N PHE A 107 -24.47 41.01 -12.70
CA PHE A 107 -23.05 40.75 -12.43
C PHE A 107 -22.72 39.26 -12.23
N ASP A 108 -23.70 38.41 -11.89
CA ASP A 108 -23.48 36.97 -11.71
C ASP A 108 -23.18 36.26 -13.04
N TYR A 109 -23.69 36.80 -14.15
CA TYR A 109 -23.34 36.35 -15.50
C TYR A 109 -21.87 36.62 -15.87
N VAL A 110 -21.24 37.66 -15.32
CA VAL A 110 -19.83 38.00 -15.56
C VAL A 110 -18.89 37.16 -14.69
N ASN A 111 -19.27 36.92 -13.43
CA ASN A 111 -18.54 36.06 -12.49
C ASN A 111 -18.58 34.56 -12.85
N PHE A 112 -19.47 34.16 -13.75
CA PHE A 112 -19.50 32.83 -14.35
C PHE A 112 -18.17 32.45 -15.04
N LEU A 113 -17.42 33.40 -15.58
CA LEU A 113 -16.06 33.16 -16.09
C LEU A 113 -15.09 32.68 -14.99
N GLY A 114 -15.29 33.14 -13.75
CA GLY A 114 -14.56 32.67 -12.57
C GLY A 114 -14.88 31.22 -12.20
N LEU A 115 -16.11 30.75 -12.42
CA LEU A 115 -16.48 29.34 -12.27
C LEU A 115 -15.81 28.46 -13.34
N VAL A 116 -15.69 28.95 -14.57
CA VAL A 116 -14.97 28.26 -15.65
C VAL A 116 -13.45 28.18 -15.36
N ALA A 117 -12.87 29.21 -14.73
CA ALA A 117 -11.49 29.15 -14.24
C ALA A 117 -11.33 28.17 -13.06
N TYR A 118 -12.30 28.16 -12.13
CA TYR A 118 -12.36 27.20 -11.02
C TYR A 118 -12.43 25.73 -11.51
N LYS A 119 -13.21 25.45 -12.58
CA LYS A 119 -13.25 24.16 -13.29
C LYS A 119 -11.85 23.68 -13.70
N ARG A 120 -11.07 24.56 -14.35
CA ARG A 120 -9.72 24.21 -14.84
C ARG A 120 -8.73 23.96 -13.70
N GLY A 121 -8.83 24.68 -12.59
CA GLY A 121 -7.93 24.50 -11.44
C GLY A 121 -8.14 23.20 -10.67
N ARG A 122 -9.37 22.67 -10.62
CA ARG A 122 -9.74 21.51 -9.79
C ARG A 122 -9.90 20.19 -10.55
N ARG A 123 -9.77 20.17 -11.89
CA ARG A 123 -9.96 18.99 -12.76
C ARG A 123 -11.35 18.30 -12.62
N LYS A 124 -12.34 18.98 -12.05
CA LYS A 124 -13.73 18.48 -11.95
C LYS A 124 -14.50 18.91 -13.21
N ASN A 125 -14.89 17.97 -14.05
CA ASN A 125 -15.62 18.27 -15.29
C ASN A 125 -17.09 18.55 -14.99
N TRP A 126 -17.52 19.78 -15.26
CA TRP A 126 -18.92 20.22 -15.22
C TRP A 126 -19.32 20.77 -16.60
N GLY A 127 -20.45 20.32 -17.12
CA GLY A 127 -21.15 20.85 -18.27
C GLY A 127 -22.10 21.98 -17.89
N PHE A 128 -22.45 22.84 -18.84
CA PHE A 128 -23.31 24.00 -18.61
C PHE A 128 -24.35 24.14 -19.71
N GLN A 129 -25.59 24.41 -19.31
CA GLN A 129 -26.69 24.67 -20.25
C GLN A 129 -27.52 25.85 -19.76
N TYR A 130 -27.83 26.77 -20.68
CA TYR A 130 -28.84 27.79 -20.43
C TYR A 130 -30.20 27.23 -20.79
N ARG A 131 -31.15 27.34 -19.87
CA ARG A 131 -32.52 26.86 -20.04
C ARG A 131 -33.49 27.96 -19.63
N ASN A 132 -34.45 28.25 -20.48
CA ASN A 132 -35.58 29.07 -20.10
C ASN A 132 -36.66 28.14 -19.51
N LEU A 133 -36.91 28.26 -18.21
CA LEU A 133 -37.83 27.41 -17.46
C LEU A 133 -38.91 28.28 -16.80
N VAL A 134 -40.10 27.71 -16.62
CA VAL A 134 -41.16 28.34 -15.84
C VAL A 134 -40.98 27.97 -14.37
N HIS A 135 -40.83 28.99 -13.52
CA HIS A 135 -40.72 28.87 -12.06
C HIS A 135 -41.51 30.00 -11.42
N GLU A 136 -42.27 29.71 -10.35
CA GLU A 136 -43.18 30.70 -9.74
C GLU A 136 -44.13 31.39 -10.74
N GLY A 137 -44.53 30.65 -11.79
CA GLY A 137 -45.46 31.12 -12.81
C GLY A 137 -44.85 32.14 -13.77
N ARG A 138 -43.53 32.39 -13.69
CA ARG A 138 -42.79 33.29 -14.56
C ARG A 138 -41.74 32.51 -15.35
N SER A 139 -41.52 32.92 -16.59
CA SER A 139 -40.41 32.42 -17.41
C SER A 139 -39.11 33.06 -16.94
N GLN A 140 -38.13 32.25 -16.55
CA GLN A 140 -36.84 32.65 -16.01
C GLN A 140 -35.71 31.89 -16.71
N ASN A 141 -34.52 32.50 -16.77
CA ASN A 141 -33.33 31.85 -17.33
C ASN A 141 -32.54 31.18 -16.23
N PHE A 142 -32.45 29.86 -16.27
CA PHE A 142 -31.64 29.04 -15.40
C PHE A 142 -30.32 28.69 -16.07
N ILE A 143 -29.27 28.64 -15.25
CA ILE A 143 -28.01 27.99 -15.59
C ILE A 143 -28.06 26.60 -14.97
N VAL A 144 -28.04 25.59 -15.81
CA VAL A 144 -28.00 24.18 -15.40
C VAL A 144 -26.56 23.70 -15.47
N LEU A 145 -26.02 23.32 -14.32
CA LEU A 145 -24.72 22.68 -14.20
C LEU A 145 -24.93 21.17 -14.17
N ILE A 146 -24.17 20.45 -14.99
CA ILE A 146 -24.27 18.99 -15.14
C ILE A 146 -22.92 18.38 -14.76
N ARG A 147 -22.92 17.43 -13.83
CA ARG A 147 -21.69 16.74 -13.46
C ARG A 147 -21.30 15.74 -14.54
N GLU A 148 -20.06 15.83 -15.04
CA GLU A 148 -19.50 14.95 -16.07
C GLU A 148 -18.37 14.05 -15.52
N HIS A 149 -18.34 13.87 -14.20
CA HIS A 149 -17.34 13.05 -13.51
C HIS A 149 -17.99 12.26 -12.38
N GLU A 150 -17.37 11.13 -12.02
CA GLU A 150 -17.86 10.26 -10.96
C GLU A 150 -17.61 10.86 -9.57
N VAL A 151 -18.58 10.68 -8.67
CA VAL A 151 -18.44 11.07 -7.25
C VAL A 151 -17.83 9.90 -6.52
N GLN A 152 -16.64 10.08 -5.94
CA GLN A 152 -16.06 9.07 -5.07
C GLN A 152 -16.92 8.95 -3.81
N LYS A 153 -17.25 7.71 -3.42
CA LYS A 153 -17.92 7.44 -2.15
C LYS A 153 -17.05 7.95 -1.00
N ALA A 154 -17.68 8.57 0.00
CA ALA A 154 -17.04 9.09 1.20
C ALA A 154 -17.77 8.58 2.45
N PRO A 155 -17.10 8.53 3.62
CA PRO A 155 -17.73 8.11 4.88
C PRO A 155 -18.99 8.92 5.22
N ARG A 156 -18.95 10.22 4.92
CA ARG A 156 -20.04 11.16 5.17
C ARG A 156 -21.28 10.81 4.34
N SER A 157 -22.38 10.59 5.05
CA SER A 157 -23.75 10.37 4.55
C SER A 157 -24.70 11.33 5.27
N TYR A 158 -25.97 11.42 4.82
CA TYR A 158 -26.90 12.41 5.37
C TYR A 158 -28.30 11.83 5.56
N LEU A 159 -28.90 12.08 6.73
CA LEU A 159 -30.28 11.76 7.04
C LEU A 159 -31.20 12.96 6.79
N SER A 160 -32.45 12.69 6.41
CA SER A 160 -33.49 13.71 6.32
C SER A 160 -33.74 14.39 7.67
N PRO A 161 -33.81 15.73 7.74
CA PRO A 161 -34.02 16.44 9.01
C PRO A 161 -35.42 16.18 9.61
N PHE A 162 -36.35 15.64 8.82
CA PHE A 162 -37.69 15.27 9.26
C PHE A 162 -37.78 13.83 9.76
N VAL A 163 -36.71 13.04 9.62
CA VAL A 163 -36.62 11.71 10.20
C VAL A 163 -35.92 11.85 11.55
N PRO A 164 -36.60 11.61 12.68
CA PRO A 164 -35.96 11.75 13.98
C PRO A 164 -34.87 10.67 14.15
N VAL A 165 -33.68 11.10 14.56
CA VAL A 165 -32.48 10.25 14.64
C VAL A 165 -32.69 8.99 15.49
N LYS A 166 -33.31 9.12 16.67
CA LYS A 166 -33.50 7.98 17.58
C LYS A 166 -34.40 6.88 16.98
N PRO A 167 -35.61 7.20 16.47
CA PRO A 167 -36.41 6.28 15.68
C PRO A 167 -35.64 5.64 14.52
N PHE A 168 -34.90 6.42 13.74
CA PHE A 168 -34.10 5.88 12.63
C PHE A 168 -33.09 4.82 13.11
N LEU A 169 -32.33 5.10 14.17
CA LEU A 169 -31.38 4.13 14.72
C LEU A 169 -32.10 2.88 15.26
N ALA A 170 -33.28 3.03 15.84
CA ALA A 170 -34.09 1.90 16.28
C ALA A 170 -34.58 1.05 15.08
N GLU A 171 -34.97 1.68 13.96
CA GLU A 171 -35.34 0.97 12.73
C GLU A 171 -34.18 0.16 12.15
N LEU A 172 -32.95 0.69 12.20
CA LEU A 172 -31.77 -0.07 11.78
C LEU A 172 -31.54 -1.30 12.67
N LEU A 173 -31.78 -1.17 13.97
CA LEU A 173 -31.66 -2.26 14.94
C LEU A 173 -32.76 -3.32 14.71
N ASP A 174 -33.99 -2.89 14.49
CA ASP A 174 -35.13 -3.78 14.17
C ASP A 174 -34.92 -4.52 12.84
N ALA A 175 -34.15 -3.95 11.92
CA ALA A 175 -33.70 -4.58 10.68
C ALA A 175 -32.49 -5.53 10.87
N GLU A 176 -32.08 -5.80 12.11
CA GLU A 176 -30.96 -6.67 12.48
C GLU A 176 -29.60 -6.24 11.88
N LEU A 177 -29.42 -4.94 11.61
CA LEU A 177 -28.16 -4.41 11.09
C LEU A 177 -27.15 -4.22 12.21
N SER A 178 -25.90 -4.64 11.99
CA SER A 178 -24.83 -4.55 12.98
C SER A 178 -24.09 -3.21 12.91
N PHE A 179 -24.39 -2.32 13.87
CA PHE A 179 -23.73 -1.02 14.02
C PHE A 179 -23.61 -0.60 15.48
N VAL A 180 -22.78 0.42 15.75
CA VAL A 180 -22.71 1.13 17.03
C VAL A 180 -22.55 2.64 16.81
N VAL A 181 -23.12 3.44 17.71
CA VAL A 181 -22.83 4.88 17.79
C VAL A 181 -21.55 5.07 18.61
N LEU A 182 -20.48 5.59 17.99
CA LEU A 182 -19.14 5.57 18.58
C LEU A 182 -18.94 6.53 19.76
N ARG A 183 -19.53 7.73 19.70
CA ARG A 183 -19.29 8.81 20.65
C ARG A 183 -20.41 9.84 20.68
N TRP A 184 -20.41 10.67 21.71
CA TRP A 184 -21.36 11.79 21.90
C TRP A 184 -22.84 11.35 21.91
N HIS A 185 -23.08 10.10 22.29
CA HIS A 185 -24.40 9.48 22.25
C HIS A 185 -25.37 10.06 23.30
N GLU A 186 -24.82 10.74 24.32
CA GLU A 186 -25.52 11.49 25.35
C GLU A 186 -26.22 12.74 24.79
N GLU A 187 -25.64 13.32 23.73
CA GLU A 187 -26.10 14.57 23.11
C GLU A 187 -27.05 14.32 21.93
N ILE A 188 -27.27 13.07 21.53
CA ILE A 188 -28.16 12.73 20.41
C ILE A 188 -29.64 12.94 20.81
N PRO A 189 -30.44 13.63 19.96
CA PRO A 189 -30.05 14.33 18.74
C PRO A 189 -29.37 15.68 19.02
N PHE A 190 -28.32 16.01 18.26
CA PHE A 190 -27.61 17.27 18.39
C PHE A 190 -28.49 18.48 18.06
N THR A 191 -28.19 19.62 18.66
CA THR A 191 -28.89 20.89 18.42
C THR A 191 -28.36 21.64 17.19
N SER A 192 -27.16 21.31 16.72
CA SER A 192 -26.51 21.91 15.54
C SER A 192 -26.32 20.87 14.44
N LEU A 193 -26.31 21.33 13.18
CA LEU A 193 -25.93 20.53 12.01
C LEU A 193 -24.41 20.41 11.81
N ASP A 194 -23.62 21.11 12.64
CA ASP A 194 -22.16 21.03 12.61
C ASP A 194 -21.61 19.74 13.25
N GLU A 195 -22.38 19.13 14.16
CA GLU A 195 -22.04 17.87 14.81
C GLU A 195 -22.53 16.68 13.99
N ASP A 196 -21.73 15.63 13.93
CA ASP A 196 -22.01 14.42 13.19
C ASP A 196 -22.21 13.20 14.07
N ILE A 197 -23.02 12.28 13.57
CA ILE A 197 -23.24 10.99 14.21
C ILE A 197 -22.28 9.98 13.60
N ASP A 198 -21.27 9.60 14.37
CA ASP A 198 -20.29 8.60 13.96
C ASP A 198 -20.78 7.18 14.22
N LEU A 199 -20.92 6.40 13.15
CA LEU A 199 -21.27 4.99 13.21
C LEU A 199 -20.06 4.13 12.84
N LEU A 200 -19.84 3.08 13.62
CA LEU A 200 -19.07 1.92 13.18
C LEU A 200 -20.04 0.83 12.76
N VAL A 201 -19.82 0.24 11.59
CA VAL A 201 -20.76 -0.65 10.91
C VAL A 201 -20.03 -1.92 10.46
N ALA A 202 -20.70 -3.07 10.53
CA ALA A 202 -20.20 -4.29 9.91
C ALA A 202 -20.09 -4.15 8.38
N ASP A 203 -19.05 -4.74 7.79
CA ASP A 203 -18.80 -4.64 6.34
C ASP A 203 -20.01 -5.11 5.49
N CYS A 204 -20.73 -6.14 5.94
CA CYS A 204 -21.89 -6.68 5.24
C CYS A 204 -23.13 -5.75 5.25
N ASP A 205 -23.23 -4.87 6.23
CA ASP A 205 -24.42 -4.04 6.47
C ASP A 205 -24.23 -2.58 6.00
N LEU A 206 -23.01 -2.20 5.63
CA LEU A 206 -22.65 -0.84 5.21
C LEU A 206 -23.57 -0.30 4.11
N GLU A 207 -23.81 -1.08 3.05
CA GLU A 207 -24.65 -0.63 1.94
C GLU A 207 -26.13 -0.58 2.33
N ALA A 208 -26.60 -1.45 3.24
CA ALA A 208 -27.98 -1.41 3.73
C ALA A 208 -28.23 -0.12 4.55
N ILE A 209 -27.34 0.22 5.48
CA ILE A 209 -27.43 1.47 6.26
C ILE A 209 -27.31 2.70 5.35
N ARG A 210 -26.39 2.67 4.38
CA ARG A 210 -26.24 3.76 3.41
C ARG A 210 -27.52 3.96 2.62
N ASN A 211 -28.14 2.89 2.13
CA ASN A 211 -29.41 2.97 1.40
C ASN A 211 -30.55 3.53 2.27
N ALA A 212 -30.58 3.20 3.56
CA ALA A 212 -31.57 3.75 4.50
C ALA A 212 -31.39 5.26 4.69
N LEU A 213 -30.15 5.75 4.85
CA LEU A 213 -29.85 7.18 4.90
C LEU A 213 -30.22 7.89 3.59
N ASP A 214 -30.01 7.20 2.46
CA ASP A 214 -30.26 7.71 1.12
C ASP A 214 -31.73 7.62 0.66
N GLU A 215 -32.64 7.10 1.49
CA GLU A 215 -34.06 6.99 1.13
C GLU A 215 -34.69 8.36 0.85
N LYS A 216 -34.32 9.37 1.65
CA LYS A 216 -34.80 10.74 1.55
C LYS A 216 -33.65 11.73 1.42
N VAL A 217 -33.93 12.89 0.82
CA VAL A 217 -33.01 14.02 0.81
C VAL A 217 -32.70 14.45 2.24
N GLY A 218 -31.42 14.53 2.55
CA GLY A 218 -30.89 14.71 3.89
C GLY A 218 -29.80 15.75 3.98
N ILE A 219 -29.73 16.35 5.17
CA ILE A 219 -28.75 17.38 5.57
C ILE A 219 -28.16 17.11 6.96
N VAL A 220 -28.71 16.14 7.71
CA VAL A 220 -28.20 15.76 9.04
C VAL A 220 -27.03 14.81 8.86
N PRO A 221 -25.79 15.17 9.26
CA PRO A 221 -24.61 14.41 8.90
C PRO A 221 -24.42 13.13 9.72
N PHE A 222 -24.04 12.06 9.03
CA PHE A 222 -23.59 10.79 9.59
C PHE A 222 -22.23 10.43 9.00
N ASP A 223 -21.30 9.99 9.82
CA ASP A 223 -20.05 9.38 9.34
C ASP A 223 -20.15 7.86 9.47
N LEU A 224 -20.04 7.16 8.34
CA LEU A 224 -20.09 5.70 8.29
C LEU A 224 -18.68 5.12 8.16
N TYR A 225 -18.21 4.46 9.21
CA TYR A 225 -16.97 3.71 9.21
C TYR A 225 -17.25 2.22 9.20
N SER A 226 -16.60 1.47 8.32
CA SER A 226 -16.69 0.00 8.30
C SER A 226 -15.47 -0.65 8.95
N VAL A 227 -15.58 -1.93 9.29
CA VAL A 227 -14.52 -2.72 9.93
C VAL A 227 -13.25 -2.72 9.09
N SER A 228 -13.36 -3.00 7.78
CA SER A 228 -12.18 -3.05 6.90
C SER A 228 -11.82 -1.72 6.23
N GLY A 229 -12.63 -0.67 6.43
CA GLY A 229 -12.50 0.59 5.71
C GLY A 229 -12.83 0.45 4.22
N MET A 230 -13.91 -0.27 3.90
CA MET A 230 -14.45 -0.42 2.54
C MET A 230 -14.61 0.92 1.81
N GLU A 231 -14.78 0.87 0.48
CA GLU A 231 -14.87 2.06 -0.35
C GLU A 231 -15.91 3.08 0.18
N GLY A 232 -15.43 4.29 0.44
CA GLY A 232 -16.23 5.36 1.04
C GLY A 232 -16.65 5.13 2.48
N SER A 233 -15.90 4.35 3.25
CA SER A 233 -16.11 4.20 4.70
C SER A 233 -14.79 4.16 5.49
N GLY A 234 -13.68 4.48 4.80
CA GLY A 234 -12.36 4.60 5.41
C GLY A 234 -12.01 6.03 5.81
N TYR A 235 -11.18 6.16 6.84
CA TYR A 235 -10.55 7.41 7.25
C TYR A 235 -9.16 7.52 6.63
N GLU A 236 -8.91 8.59 5.86
CA GLU A 236 -7.64 8.76 5.12
C GLU A 236 -7.24 7.52 4.27
N GLN A 237 -8.24 6.85 3.66
CA GLN A 237 -8.09 5.62 2.87
C GLN A 237 -7.67 4.37 3.68
N MET A 238 -7.89 4.38 4.99
CA MET A 238 -7.66 3.25 5.90
C MET A 238 -8.93 2.93 6.70
N ALA A 239 -8.96 1.77 7.33
CA ALA A 239 -9.96 1.50 8.36
C ALA A 239 -9.84 2.53 9.51
N TYR A 240 -10.97 2.92 10.09
CA TYR A 240 -10.98 3.94 11.15
C TYR A 240 -10.27 3.44 12.43
N TYR A 241 -10.53 2.19 12.79
CA TYR A 241 -9.78 1.44 13.78
C TYR A 241 -9.10 0.26 13.08
N PRO A 242 -8.00 -0.29 13.65
CA PRO A 242 -7.55 -1.63 13.31
C PRO A 242 -8.74 -2.61 13.28
N PRO A 243 -8.91 -3.44 12.22
CA PRO A 243 -10.14 -4.23 12.03
C PRO A 243 -10.55 -5.08 13.23
N HIS A 244 -9.58 -5.67 13.93
CA HIS A 244 -9.86 -6.47 15.13
C HIS A 244 -10.39 -5.65 16.31
N LEU A 245 -10.04 -4.36 16.43
CA LEU A 245 -10.61 -3.47 17.43
C LEU A 245 -12.02 -3.03 17.01
N ALA A 246 -12.25 -2.79 15.71
CA ALA A 246 -13.58 -2.51 15.20
C ALA A 246 -14.54 -3.70 15.43
N GLU A 247 -14.11 -4.93 15.13
CA GLU A 247 -14.85 -6.17 15.44
C GLU A 247 -15.15 -6.26 16.94
N LYS A 248 -14.15 -6.05 17.79
CA LYS A 248 -14.31 -6.07 19.25
C LYS A 248 -15.38 -5.08 19.75
N ILE A 249 -15.45 -3.88 19.17
CA ILE A 249 -16.47 -2.89 19.52
C ILE A 249 -17.87 -3.36 19.09
N LEU A 250 -18.00 -4.00 17.92
CA LEU A 250 -19.27 -4.48 17.37
C LEU A 250 -19.78 -5.77 18.05
N GLU A 251 -18.89 -6.61 18.58
CA GLU A 251 -19.27 -7.91 19.19
C GLU A 251 -20.06 -7.77 20.50
N ASN A 252 -19.82 -6.70 21.27
CA ASN A 252 -20.39 -6.54 22.62
C ASN A 252 -21.01 -5.14 22.84
N PRO A 253 -22.00 -4.73 22.03
CA PRO A 253 -22.62 -3.43 22.21
C PRO A 253 -23.53 -3.41 23.44
N VAL A 254 -23.62 -2.26 24.09
CA VAL A 254 -24.58 -1.99 25.16
C VAL A 254 -25.70 -1.12 24.60
N GLN A 255 -26.95 -1.39 24.96
CA GLN A 255 -28.05 -0.51 24.56
C GLN A 255 -28.06 0.77 25.40
N TRP A 256 -27.95 1.91 24.73
CA TRP A 256 -28.11 3.21 25.36
C TRP A 256 -29.59 3.52 25.55
N LYS A 257 -30.04 3.59 26.81
CA LYS A 257 -31.41 3.95 27.20
C LYS A 257 -32.50 3.20 26.39
N SER A 258 -32.25 1.95 26.05
CA SER A 258 -33.12 1.10 25.22
C SER A 258 -33.45 1.66 23.82
N ALA A 259 -32.57 2.51 23.26
CA ALA A 259 -32.80 3.15 21.96
C ALA A 259 -31.89 2.61 20.85
N PHE A 260 -30.58 2.59 21.08
CA PHE A 260 -29.60 2.20 20.05
C PHE A 260 -28.30 1.66 20.68
N PRO A 261 -27.52 0.85 19.93
CA PRO A 261 -26.27 0.28 20.42
C PRO A 261 -25.13 1.30 20.51
N ILE A 262 -24.39 1.26 21.61
CA ILE A 262 -23.13 1.99 21.87
C ILE A 262 -22.04 0.99 22.29
N PRO A 263 -20.74 1.36 22.20
CA PRO A 263 -19.69 0.55 22.81
C PRO A 263 -19.92 0.36 24.31
N ASP A 264 -19.49 -0.77 24.87
CA ASP A 264 -19.41 -0.90 26.34
C ASP A 264 -18.46 0.15 26.95
N LEU A 265 -18.53 0.37 28.26
CA LEU A 265 -17.80 1.44 28.96
C LEU A 265 -16.28 1.42 28.68
N ARG A 266 -15.67 0.24 28.57
CA ARG A 266 -14.22 0.12 28.32
C ARG A 266 -13.88 0.40 26.87
N ASN A 267 -14.66 -0.17 25.95
CA ASN A 267 -14.48 0.05 24.52
C ASN A 267 -14.81 1.50 24.13
N TYR A 268 -15.77 2.14 24.79
CA TYR A 268 -16.06 3.58 24.61
C TYR A 268 -14.85 4.42 25.01
N PHE A 269 -14.31 4.18 26.20
CA PHE A 269 -13.11 4.87 26.69
C PHE A 269 -11.90 4.70 25.75
N LEU A 270 -11.57 3.46 25.40
CA LEU A 270 -10.37 3.17 24.59
C LEU A 270 -10.51 3.66 23.13
N SER A 271 -11.71 3.57 22.56
CA SER A 271 -11.96 4.07 21.20
C SER A 271 -11.95 5.61 21.12
N LEU A 272 -12.51 6.30 22.14
CA LEU A 272 -12.41 7.75 22.25
C LEU A 272 -10.97 8.21 22.49
N LEU A 273 -10.21 7.49 23.31
CA LEU A 273 -8.80 7.77 23.55
C LEU A 273 -7.97 7.58 22.26
N TYR A 274 -8.22 6.50 21.52
CA TYR A 274 -7.62 6.27 20.20
C TYR A 274 -7.90 7.43 19.25
N HIS A 275 -9.15 7.89 19.16
CA HIS A 275 -9.54 9.04 18.35
C HIS A 275 -8.76 10.31 18.75
N ALA A 276 -8.68 10.60 20.04
CA ALA A 276 -7.97 11.76 20.55
C ALA A 276 -6.47 11.72 20.22
N VAL A 277 -5.81 10.57 20.42
CA VAL A 277 -4.36 10.41 20.21
C VAL A 277 -3.98 10.37 18.73
N TYR A 278 -4.66 9.54 17.93
CA TYR A 278 -4.24 9.22 16.57
C TYR A 278 -4.93 10.06 15.50
N HIS A 279 -6.22 10.36 15.64
CA HIS A 279 -6.97 11.12 14.63
C HIS A 279 -6.91 12.63 14.86
N LYS A 280 -7.07 13.09 16.12
CA LYS A 280 -7.02 14.51 16.47
C LYS A 280 -5.60 14.97 16.82
N GLY A 281 -4.83 14.17 17.55
CA GLY A 281 -3.47 14.51 18.00
C GLY A 281 -3.49 15.79 18.83
N LEU A 282 -2.69 16.79 18.47
CA LEU A 282 -2.66 18.10 19.15
C LEU A 282 -4.01 18.83 19.17
N LYS A 283 -4.91 18.53 18.22
CA LYS A 283 -6.25 19.13 18.17
C LYS A 283 -7.20 18.56 19.21
N SER A 284 -6.83 17.48 19.90
CA SER A 284 -7.60 16.97 21.05
C SER A 284 -7.41 17.78 22.33
N GLY A 285 -6.49 18.75 22.32
CA GLY A 285 -6.13 19.54 23.50
C GLY A 285 -5.04 18.91 24.37
N PHE A 286 -4.59 17.67 24.11
CA PHE A 286 -3.48 17.07 24.87
C PHE A 286 -2.10 17.66 24.49
N PRO A 287 -1.23 17.93 25.48
CA PRO A 287 0.12 18.42 25.26
C PRO A 287 1.11 17.32 24.83
N LEU A 288 2.28 17.75 24.34
CA LEU A 288 3.43 16.87 24.04
C LEU A 288 4.33 16.63 25.25
N THR A 289 4.36 17.56 26.19
CA THR A 289 5.26 17.51 27.34
C THR A 289 4.48 17.49 28.64
N GLU A 290 5.07 16.90 29.67
CA GLU A 290 4.50 16.87 31.03
C GLU A 290 4.35 18.27 31.66
N ARG A 291 5.10 19.27 31.17
CA ARG A 291 5.11 20.63 31.73
C ARG A 291 3.94 21.48 31.23
N ASP A 292 3.42 21.14 30.06
CA ASP A 292 2.32 21.86 29.44
C ASP A 292 0.99 21.30 29.96
N LYS A 293 -0.01 22.18 30.11
CA LYS A 293 -1.36 21.78 30.50
C LYS A 293 -2.21 21.47 29.26
N PRO A 294 -3.20 20.57 29.36
CA PRO A 294 -4.20 20.42 28.31
C PRO A 294 -4.91 21.74 28.00
N SER A 295 -5.18 21.99 26.71
CA SER A 295 -5.73 23.24 26.20
C SER A 295 -7.10 23.01 25.57
N ILE A 296 -8.15 23.42 26.27
CA ILE A 296 -9.54 23.30 25.81
C ILE A 296 -9.83 24.22 24.61
N GLU A 297 -9.24 25.42 24.58
CA GLU A 297 -9.47 26.42 23.51
C GLU A 297 -9.06 25.96 22.09
N LYS A 298 -8.33 24.85 21.99
CA LYS A 298 -7.83 24.31 20.70
C LYS A 298 -8.60 23.09 20.22
N ALA A 299 -9.51 22.56 21.02
CA ALA A 299 -10.27 21.34 20.73
C ALA A 299 -11.73 21.68 20.38
N ASP A 300 -12.34 20.83 19.56
CA ASP A 300 -13.79 20.88 19.28
C ASP A 300 -14.60 20.38 20.47
N HIS A 301 -14.05 19.46 21.26
CA HIS A 301 -14.64 18.89 22.47
C HIS A 301 -13.63 18.85 23.63
N ASP A 302 -14.10 18.83 24.88
CA ASP A 302 -13.23 18.69 26.07
C ASP A 302 -12.81 17.23 26.31
N TYR A 303 -12.01 16.69 25.39
CA TYR A 303 -11.46 15.33 25.52
C TYR A 303 -10.68 15.11 26.81
N PRO A 304 -9.81 16.03 27.28
CA PRO A 304 -9.02 15.80 28.49
C PRO A 304 -9.88 15.54 29.73
N THR A 305 -10.93 16.34 29.95
CA THR A 305 -11.82 16.14 31.09
C THR A 305 -12.61 14.84 30.96
N LEU A 306 -13.27 14.62 29.82
CA LEU A 306 -14.09 13.42 29.61
C LEU A 306 -13.27 12.13 29.70
N LEU A 307 -12.09 12.08 29.07
CA LEU A 307 -11.23 10.89 29.12
C LEU A 307 -10.67 10.64 30.52
N TYR A 308 -10.41 11.69 31.30
CA TYR A 308 -10.01 11.52 32.70
C TYR A 308 -11.15 10.90 33.53
N GLU A 309 -12.38 11.38 33.38
CA GLU A 309 -13.55 10.80 34.07
C GLU A 309 -13.79 9.34 33.67
N LEU A 310 -13.76 9.04 32.36
CA LEU A 310 -13.89 7.68 31.86
C LEU A 310 -12.77 6.76 32.35
N SER A 311 -11.55 7.29 32.54
CA SER A 311 -10.42 6.53 33.10
C SER A 311 -10.71 6.07 34.52
N ILE A 312 -11.29 6.93 35.37
CA ILE A 312 -11.68 6.60 36.74
C ILE A 312 -12.80 5.56 36.73
N MET A 313 -13.81 5.74 35.89
CA MET A 313 -14.94 4.78 35.78
C MET A 313 -14.48 3.39 35.34
N ASN A 314 -13.42 3.30 34.54
CA ASN A 314 -12.81 2.04 34.10
C ASN A 314 -11.74 1.51 35.08
N SER A 315 -11.43 2.21 36.17
CA SER A 315 -10.31 1.88 37.08
C SER A 315 -8.95 1.85 36.36
N MET A 316 -8.74 2.77 35.41
CA MET A 316 -7.55 2.88 34.55
C MET A 316 -6.95 4.29 34.62
N GLU A 317 -6.66 4.78 35.82
CA GLU A 317 -6.21 6.16 36.04
C GLU A 317 -4.93 6.50 35.27
N PHE A 318 -4.88 7.71 34.73
CA PHE A 318 -3.70 8.24 34.05
C PHE A 318 -2.72 8.85 35.04
N GLU A 319 -1.46 8.42 34.99
CA GLU A 319 -0.37 9.11 35.69
C GLU A 319 -0.04 10.47 35.04
N GLN A 320 -0.27 10.58 33.73
CA GLN A 320 0.02 11.77 32.95
C GLN A 320 -1.02 12.01 31.86
N LEU A 321 -1.35 13.27 31.60
CA LEU A 321 -2.28 13.68 30.54
C LEU A 321 -1.52 14.33 29.37
N ASN A 322 -0.63 13.56 28.72
CA ASN A 322 0.11 13.99 27.53
C ASN A 322 0.12 12.89 26.45
N LEU A 323 0.25 13.30 25.19
CA LEU A 323 0.17 12.38 24.05
C LEU A 323 1.20 11.23 24.10
N PRO A 324 2.49 11.42 24.47
CA PRO A 324 3.42 10.31 24.64
C PRO A 324 3.01 9.26 25.66
N TYR A 325 2.51 9.68 26.82
CA TYR A 325 2.02 8.78 27.85
C TYR A 325 0.79 8.01 27.35
N LEU A 326 -0.18 8.70 26.77
CA LEU A 326 -1.42 8.09 26.27
C LEU A 326 -1.15 7.09 25.13
N HIS A 327 -0.16 7.36 24.27
CA HIS A 327 0.31 6.39 23.28
C HIS A 327 0.86 5.11 23.94
N ARG A 328 1.73 5.23 24.94
CA ARG A 328 2.27 4.06 25.68
C ARG A 328 1.17 3.28 26.38
N PHE A 329 0.20 3.98 26.95
CA PHE A 329 -0.98 3.38 27.57
C PHE A 329 -1.81 2.57 26.56
N LEU A 330 -2.18 3.17 25.42
CA LEU A 330 -2.89 2.45 24.35
C LEU A 330 -2.08 1.26 23.82
N LYS A 331 -0.75 1.37 23.74
CA LYS A 331 0.12 0.25 23.35
C LYS A 331 0.07 -0.90 24.36
N ALA A 332 0.12 -0.60 25.66
CA ALA A 332 0.01 -1.60 26.72
C ALA A 332 -1.37 -2.30 26.72
N GLU A 333 -2.42 -1.58 26.35
CA GLU A 333 -3.78 -2.10 26.21
C GLU A 333 -4.05 -2.83 24.89
N GLY A 334 -3.08 -2.88 23.96
CA GLY A 334 -3.24 -3.49 22.64
C GLY A 334 -4.13 -2.68 21.68
N TRP A 335 -4.29 -1.38 21.90
CA TRP A 335 -5.08 -0.46 21.07
C TRP A 335 -4.24 0.45 20.17
N ALA A 336 -2.91 0.48 20.34
CA ALA A 336 -2.06 1.25 19.45
C ALA A 336 -2.08 0.66 18.04
N PRO A 337 -2.23 1.47 16.98
CA PRO A 337 -2.15 0.99 15.62
C PRO A 337 -0.70 0.63 15.25
N ALA A 338 -0.54 -0.24 14.26
CA ALA A 338 0.76 -0.61 13.72
C ALA A 338 1.48 0.59 13.09
N THR A 339 2.82 0.51 12.97
CA THR A 339 3.66 1.63 12.53
C THR A 339 3.34 2.10 11.11
N ASP A 340 2.93 1.21 10.21
CA ASP A 340 2.48 1.58 8.87
C ASP A 340 1.24 2.51 8.91
N THR A 341 0.34 2.27 9.85
CA THR A 341 -0.85 3.10 10.09
C THR A 341 -0.46 4.42 10.74
N ILE A 342 0.44 4.40 11.74
CA ILE A 342 0.98 5.62 12.36
C ILE A 342 1.62 6.52 11.30
N ARG A 343 2.45 5.96 10.41
CA ARG A 343 3.11 6.67 9.30
C ARG A 343 2.12 7.34 8.35
N LYS A 344 1.03 6.65 7.99
CA LYS A 344 -0.01 7.24 7.12
C LYS A 344 -0.76 8.38 7.82
N LEU A 345 -1.10 8.21 9.09
CA LEU A 345 -1.76 9.25 9.89
C LEU A 345 -0.84 10.45 10.15
N SER A 346 0.49 10.23 10.24
CA SER A 346 1.48 11.28 10.52
C SER A 346 1.55 12.35 9.42
N VAL A 347 1.10 12.05 8.20
CA VAL A 347 1.01 13.00 7.08
C VAL A 347 0.24 14.26 7.47
N ARG A 348 -0.84 14.11 8.25
CA ARG A 348 -1.70 15.21 8.72
C ARG A 348 -1.59 15.48 10.22
N ASN A 349 -1.11 14.50 10.99
CA ASN A 349 -0.93 14.61 12.43
C ASN A 349 0.57 14.68 12.79
N THR A 350 1.09 15.90 12.97
CA THR A 350 2.52 16.14 13.20
C THR A 350 3.05 15.50 14.48
N TRP A 351 2.19 15.27 15.49
CA TRP A 351 2.56 14.55 16.71
C TRP A 351 3.04 13.13 16.38
N LEU A 352 2.36 12.42 15.50
CA LEU A 352 2.69 11.03 15.18
C LEU A 352 4.06 10.88 14.49
N LYS A 353 4.58 11.95 13.87
CA LYS A 353 5.94 11.95 13.34
C LYS A 353 7.00 11.80 14.43
N THR A 354 6.68 12.22 15.65
CA THR A 354 7.57 12.07 16.81
C THR A 354 7.54 10.65 17.40
N LEU A 355 6.53 9.85 17.02
CA LEU A 355 6.44 8.43 17.35
C LEU A 355 7.14 7.54 16.32
N GLU A 356 7.57 8.10 15.18
CA GLU A 356 8.40 7.35 14.24
C GLU A 356 9.63 6.85 15.01
N PRO A 357 9.88 5.54 15.02
CA PRO A 357 11.00 5.03 15.79
C PRO A 357 12.29 5.69 15.27
N GLU A 358 12.98 6.47 16.11
CA GLU A 358 14.44 6.66 15.98
C GLU A 358 15.20 5.32 16.17
N GLN A 359 14.48 4.22 16.38
CA GLN A 359 14.96 2.88 16.60
C GLN A 359 14.96 2.09 15.29
N THR A 360 15.96 2.33 14.45
CA THR A 360 16.64 1.15 13.90
C THR A 360 17.21 0.44 15.12
N ARG A 361 16.87 -0.82 15.39
CA ARG A 361 17.62 -1.61 16.38
C ARG A 361 19.07 -1.56 15.89
N GLN A 362 19.88 -0.69 16.50
CA GLN A 362 21.23 -0.33 16.06
C GLN A 362 22.15 -1.50 16.37
N PHE A 363 22.10 -2.55 15.55
CA PHE A 363 23.22 -3.46 15.43
C PHE A 363 23.98 -3.08 14.15
N VAL A 364 25.30 -3.04 14.27
CA VAL A 364 26.19 -2.64 13.18
C VAL A 364 26.12 -3.72 12.11
N LYS A 365 25.69 -3.32 10.91
CA LYS A 365 25.50 -4.22 9.78
C LYS A 365 25.66 -3.48 8.45
N SER A 366 25.98 -4.22 7.40
CA SER A 366 26.29 -3.71 6.06
C SER A 366 25.11 -3.83 5.08
N GLY A 367 24.22 -4.79 5.32
CA GLY A 367 23.02 -5.06 4.53
C GLY A 367 21.72 -4.64 5.22
N GLU A 368 20.59 -5.16 4.72
CA GLU A 368 19.25 -4.82 5.20
C GLU A 368 18.37 -6.05 5.43
N LEU A 369 17.72 -6.13 6.60
CA LEU A 369 16.72 -7.14 6.91
C LEU A 369 15.39 -6.77 6.26
N MET A 370 14.75 -7.76 5.65
CA MET A 370 13.49 -7.60 4.95
C MET A 370 12.53 -8.71 5.39
N THR A 371 11.24 -8.42 5.40
CA THR A 371 10.23 -9.47 5.55
C THR A 371 9.28 -9.52 4.36
N PHE A 372 8.91 -10.74 3.98
CA PHE A 372 7.87 -11.00 3.02
C PHE A 372 6.83 -11.93 3.64
N VAL A 373 5.56 -11.59 3.51
CA VAL A 373 4.43 -12.38 4.02
C VAL A 373 3.78 -13.09 2.85
N ILE A 374 3.92 -14.41 2.79
CA ILE A 374 3.15 -15.27 1.88
C ILE A 374 1.75 -15.44 2.47
N ARG A 375 0.73 -15.23 1.65
CA ARG A 375 -0.67 -15.34 2.08
C ARG A 375 -1.26 -16.70 1.72
N ASP A 376 -2.32 -17.10 2.42
CA ASP A 376 -2.93 -18.43 2.31
C ASP A 376 -3.21 -18.89 0.89
N TRP A 377 -3.69 -18.00 0.03
CA TRP A 377 -3.99 -18.32 -1.36
C TRP A 377 -2.75 -18.87 -2.09
N ALA A 378 -1.57 -18.30 -1.84
CA ALA A 378 -0.33 -18.72 -2.49
C ALA A 378 0.11 -20.11 -2.01
N VAL A 379 -0.04 -20.38 -0.72
CA VAL A 379 0.26 -21.68 -0.11
C VAL A 379 -0.68 -22.76 -0.67
N GLN A 380 -1.98 -22.49 -0.71
CA GLN A 380 -2.99 -23.40 -1.26
C GLN A 380 -2.79 -23.71 -2.75
N ASN A 381 -2.15 -22.81 -3.49
CA ASN A 381 -1.82 -22.99 -4.90
C ASN A 381 -0.37 -23.47 -5.14
N GLY A 382 0.32 -23.96 -4.11
CA GLY A 382 1.66 -24.55 -4.21
C GLY A 382 2.73 -23.58 -4.72
N LYS A 383 2.61 -22.28 -4.40
CA LYS A 383 3.54 -21.24 -4.89
C LYS A 383 4.68 -20.91 -3.93
N GLU A 384 4.74 -21.58 -2.78
CA GLU A 384 5.71 -21.26 -1.74
C GLU A 384 7.17 -21.46 -2.20
N GLU A 385 7.50 -22.66 -2.70
CA GLU A 385 8.85 -22.96 -3.22
C GLU A 385 9.23 -22.03 -4.37
N PHE A 386 8.29 -21.76 -5.29
CA PHE A 386 8.49 -20.81 -6.38
C PHE A 386 8.85 -19.41 -5.86
N ILE A 387 8.14 -18.92 -4.84
CA ILE A 387 8.40 -17.61 -4.23
C ILE A 387 9.80 -17.57 -3.61
N MET A 388 10.17 -18.60 -2.85
CA MET A 388 11.48 -18.67 -2.19
C MET A 388 12.63 -18.71 -3.21
N ASP A 389 12.53 -19.56 -4.23
CA ASP A 389 13.50 -19.65 -5.32
C ASP A 389 13.60 -18.34 -6.13
N TRP A 390 12.47 -17.69 -6.39
CA TRP A 390 12.44 -16.42 -7.10
C TRP A 390 13.17 -15.32 -6.31
N LEU A 391 12.93 -15.22 -5.00
CA LEU A 391 13.59 -14.23 -4.13
C LEU A 391 15.09 -14.51 -3.98
N ASP A 392 15.48 -15.79 -3.89
CA ASP A 392 16.91 -16.18 -3.88
C ASP A 392 17.61 -15.79 -5.20
N LYS A 393 16.97 -16.06 -6.34
CA LYS A 393 17.46 -15.64 -7.67
C LYS A 393 17.54 -14.12 -7.83
N ALA A 394 16.68 -13.37 -7.15
CA ALA A 394 16.74 -11.92 -7.07
C ALA A 394 17.88 -11.41 -6.17
N GLY A 395 18.54 -12.29 -5.41
CA GLY A 395 19.74 -11.99 -4.62
C GLY A 395 19.50 -11.83 -3.12
N LEU A 396 18.27 -12.06 -2.65
CA LEU A 396 17.91 -12.04 -1.22
C LEU A 396 18.19 -13.39 -0.57
N LYS A 397 18.74 -13.41 0.63
CA LYS A 397 19.06 -14.66 1.34
C LYS A 397 18.08 -14.95 2.46
N LEU A 398 17.49 -16.14 2.44
CA LEU A 398 16.56 -16.58 3.46
C LEU A 398 17.31 -16.79 4.78
N VAL A 399 16.96 -15.98 5.78
CA VAL A 399 17.45 -16.13 7.15
C VAL A 399 16.61 -17.16 7.89
N GLU A 400 15.29 -17.03 7.79
CA GLU A 400 14.32 -17.90 8.46
C GLU A 400 12.97 -17.90 7.73
N ALA A 401 12.25 -19.02 7.76
CA ALA A 401 10.89 -19.14 7.23
C ALA A 401 9.95 -19.63 8.35
N VAL A 402 9.03 -18.77 8.77
CA VAL A 402 8.09 -19.08 9.86
C VAL A 402 6.74 -19.43 9.25
N HIS A 403 6.39 -20.72 9.26
CA HIS A 403 5.02 -21.16 8.97
C HIS A 403 4.14 -20.84 10.17
N LEU A 404 3.19 -19.93 9.96
CA LEU A 404 2.41 -19.37 11.07
C LEU A 404 1.38 -20.38 11.56
N ASP A 405 1.45 -20.70 12.86
CA ASP A 405 0.40 -21.45 13.56
C ASP A 405 -0.87 -20.59 13.74
N GLU A 406 -1.96 -21.16 14.28
CA GLU A 406 -3.23 -20.43 14.47
C GLU A 406 -3.08 -19.15 15.30
N ARG A 407 -2.26 -19.19 16.35
CA ARG A 407 -2.02 -18.02 17.22
C ARG A 407 -1.24 -16.96 16.45
N GLN A 408 -0.16 -17.35 15.77
CA GLN A 408 0.68 -16.45 14.99
C GLN A 408 -0.07 -15.86 13.79
N ARG A 409 -0.95 -16.63 13.14
CA ARG A 409 -1.84 -16.15 12.09
C ARG A 409 -2.77 -15.05 12.60
N LYS A 410 -3.35 -15.24 13.79
CA LYS A 410 -4.18 -14.23 14.44
C LYS A 410 -3.38 -12.95 14.73
N GLU A 411 -2.20 -13.09 15.36
CA GLU A 411 -1.32 -11.93 15.63
C GLU A 411 -0.90 -11.22 14.33
N ALA A 412 -0.51 -11.96 13.30
CA ALA A 412 -0.15 -11.41 11.99
C ALA A 412 -1.33 -10.68 11.34
N LYS A 413 -2.52 -11.28 11.36
CA LYS A 413 -3.74 -10.67 10.83
C LYS A 413 -4.04 -9.35 11.52
N GLN A 414 -3.77 -9.23 12.82
CA GLN A 414 -4.11 -8.05 13.63
C GLN A 414 -3.06 -6.94 13.54
N ASN A 415 -1.78 -7.32 13.55
CA ASN A 415 -0.67 -6.40 13.83
C ASN A 415 0.18 -6.07 12.60
N ILE A 416 0.03 -6.80 11.49
CA ILE A 416 0.76 -6.53 10.24
C ILE A 416 -0.16 -5.80 9.25
N ARG A 417 0.38 -4.80 8.54
CA ARG A 417 -0.33 -4.02 7.50
C ARG A 417 -1.61 -3.33 8.02
N GLY A 418 -1.58 -2.82 9.24
CA GLY A 418 -2.76 -2.24 9.92
C GLY A 418 -3.95 -3.19 10.06
N GLY A 419 -3.71 -4.50 9.93
CA GLY A 419 -4.70 -5.57 9.94
C GLY A 419 -5.63 -5.66 8.73
N ASN A 420 -5.38 -4.88 7.68
CA ASN A 420 -6.19 -4.94 6.47
C ASN A 420 -5.62 -5.97 5.46
N TRP A 421 -6.25 -7.14 5.40
CA TRP A 421 -5.91 -8.24 4.49
C TRP A 421 -6.96 -8.46 3.40
N GLY A 422 -7.66 -7.41 2.96
CA GLY A 422 -8.63 -7.52 1.86
C GLY A 422 -8.04 -7.98 0.52
N SER A 423 -8.90 -8.05 -0.51
CA SER A 423 -8.50 -8.47 -1.86
C SER A 423 -7.64 -7.46 -2.61
N GLY A 424 -7.63 -6.20 -2.17
CA GLY A 424 -6.91 -5.12 -2.84
C GLY A 424 -7.49 -4.87 -4.24
N PRO A 425 -6.67 -4.72 -5.29
CA PRO A 425 -7.16 -4.42 -6.64
C PRO A 425 -7.77 -5.64 -7.35
N TRP A 426 -7.74 -6.82 -6.72
CA TRP A 426 -8.19 -8.07 -7.33
C TRP A 426 -9.57 -8.48 -6.82
N LYS A 427 -10.25 -9.32 -7.61
CA LYS A 427 -11.55 -9.89 -7.22
C LYS A 427 -11.43 -10.93 -6.11
N VAL A 428 -10.32 -11.67 -6.08
CA VAL A 428 -10.07 -12.74 -5.10
C VAL A 428 -9.12 -12.24 -4.03
N SER A 429 -9.45 -12.55 -2.76
CA SER A 429 -8.55 -12.28 -1.64
C SER A 429 -7.32 -13.19 -1.70
N GLY A 430 -6.15 -12.64 -1.34
CA GLY A 430 -4.97 -13.46 -1.12
C GLY A 430 -5.04 -14.31 0.15
N GLY A 431 -6.07 -14.13 0.98
CA GLY A 431 -6.23 -14.83 2.27
C GLY A 431 -5.43 -14.20 3.41
N GLU A 432 -5.43 -14.82 4.57
CA GLU A 432 -4.69 -14.31 5.74
C GLU A 432 -3.17 -14.58 5.60
N PRO A 433 -2.31 -13.94 6.40
CA PRO A 433 -0.90 -14.28 6.49
C PRO A 433 -0.71 -15.77 6.79
N ALA A 434 0.16 -16.44 6.05
CA ALA A 434 0.39 -17.88 6.19
C ALA A 434 1.85 -18.23 6.52
N VAL A 435 2.79 -17.55 5.87
CA VAL A 435 4.24 -17.74 6.09
C VAL A 435 4.92 -16.39 6.16
N LEU A 436 5.74 -16.16 7.18
CA LEU A 436 6.64 -15.02 7.27
C LEU A 436 8.03 -15.45 6.82
N LEU A 437 8.51 -14.89 5.71
CA LEU A 437 9.88 -15.02 5.26
C LEU A 437 10.72 -13.87 5.82
N VAL A 438 11.77 -14.22 6.55
CA VAL A 438 12.80 -13.29 7.01
C VAL A 438 14.00 -13.40 6.07
N LEU A 439 14.31 -12.32 5.36
CA LEU A 439 15.28 -12.28 4.28
C LEU A 439 16.35 -11.22 4.56
N TYR A 440 17.57 -11.47 4.11
CA TYR A 440 18.68 -10.54 4.23
C TYR A 440 19.19 -10.13 2.85
N ASP A 441 19.29 -8.83 2.64
CA ASP A 441 19.92 -8.24 1.47
C ASP A 441 21.30 -7.70 1.82
N TYR A 442 22.35 -8.40 1.39
CA TYR A 442 23.73 -7.94 1.54
C TYR A 442 24.03 -6.65 0.77
N HIS A 443 23.23 -6.30 -0.25
CA HIS A 443 23.51 -5.19 -1.17
C HIS A 443 22.27 -4.34 -1.44
N PRO A 444 21.75 -3.63 -0.42
CA PRO A 444 20.54 -2.82 -0.54
C PRO A 444 20.67 -1.79 -1.65
N GLN A 445 19.64 -1.70 -2.49
CA GLN A 445 19.64 -0.85 -3.67
C GLN A 445 18.98 0.50 -3.39
N LYS A 446 19.68 1.59 -3.76
CA LYS A 446 19.14 2.95 -3.61
C LYS A 446 17.98 3.21 -4.59
N HIS A 447 16.92 3.83 -4.08
CA HIS A 447 15.74 4.22 -4.85
C HIS A 447 15.98 5.30 -5.91
N VAL A 448 15.21 5.23 -6.99
CA VAL A 448 15.05 6.30 -7.98
C VAL A 448 14.14 7.40 -7.41
N ALA A 449 14.54 8.67 -7.55
CA ALA A 449 13.89 9.83 -6.90
C ALA A 449 12.35 9.91 -7.06
N LYS A 450 11.80 9.52 -8.22
CA LYS A 450 10.35 9.57 -8.48
C LYS A 450 9.55 8.64 -7.56
N ARG A 451 10.06 7.43 -7.26
CA ARG A 451 9.38 6.46 -6.39
C ARG A 451 9.44 6.83 -4.91
N ARG A 452 10.42 7.65 -4.49
CA ARG A 452 10.48 8.17 -3.10
C ARG A 452 9.32 9.09 -2.76
N MET A 453 8.72 9.77 -3.74
CA MET A 453 7.53 10.59 -3.48
C MET A 453 6.29 9.73 -3.24
N GLU A 454 6.19 8.58 -3.91
CA GLU A 454 5.07 7.64 -3.79
C GLU A 454 5.22 6.73 -2.56
N HIS A 455 6.46 6.38 -2.21
CA HIS A 455 6.83 5.48 -1.13
C HIS A 455 7.98 6.08 -0.30
N PRO A 456 7.70 7.04 0.59
CA PRO A 456 8.73 7.82 1.28
C PRO A 456 9.55 7.02 2.30
N TYR A 457 8.97 5.94 2.84
CA TYR A 457 9.59 5.11 3.87
C TYR A 457 10.40 3.94 3.30
N VAL A 458 10.25 3.63 2.00
CA VAL A 458 10.98 2.49 1.44
C VAL A 458 12.46 2.86 1.29
N THR A 459 13.33 2.13 1.99
CA THR A 459 14.78 2.37 2.08
C THR A 459 15.57 1.62 1.00
N ASN A 460 15.12 0.40 0.68
CA ASN A 460 15.72 -0.50 -0.30
C ASN A 460 14.79 -0.76 -1.50
N ALA A 461 15.28 -0.60 -2.73
CA ALA A 461 14.48 -0.85 -3.94
C ALA A 461 13.98 -2.30 -4.04
N ASN A 462 14.66 -3.24 -3.37
CA ASN A 462 14.29 -4.65 -3.38
C ASN A 462 12.97 -4.97 -2.66
N TYR A 463 12.42 -4.08 -1.83
CA TYR A 463 11.05 -4.28 -1.31
C TYR A 463 10.00 -4.30 -2.43
N PHE A 464 10.30 -3.69 -3.58
CA PHE A 464 9.40 -3.69 -4.74
C PHE A 464 9.45 -4.97 -5.57
N LEU A 465 10.34 -5.92 -5.24
CA LEU A 465 10.36 -7.25 -5.86
C LEU A 465 9.01 -7.95 -5.77
N LYS A 466 8.20 -7.65 -4.73
CA LYS A 466 6.82 -8.15 -4.59
C LYS A 466 5.95 -7.88 -5.81
N PHE A 467 6.15 -6.78 -6.54
CA PHE A 467 5.35 -6.48 -7.72
C PHE A 467 5.65 -7.43 -8.89
N GLY A 468 6.94 -7.61 -9.22
CA GLY A 468 7.34 -8.54 -10.28
C GLY A 468 6.94 -9.98 -9.96
N LEU A 469 7.13 -10.40 -8.71
CA LEU A 469 6.73 -11.72 -8.25
C LEU A 469 5.20 -11.93 -8.30
N ARG A 470 4.39 -10.93 -7.89
CA ARG A 470 2.92 -10.98 -8.03
C ARG A 470 2.50 -11.11 -9.49
N ASP A 471 3.15 -10.37 -10.38
CA ASP A 471 2.86 -10.45 -11.81
C ASP A 471 3.16 -11.86 -12.34
N GLU A 472 4.35 -12.41 -12.08
CA GLU A 472 4.72 -13.75 -12.54
C GLU A 472 3.79 -14.86 -12.01
N ILE A 473 3.38 -14.77 -10.74
CA ILE A 473 2.38 -15.70 -10.17
C ILE A 473 1.06 -15.56 -10.91
N ASN A 474 0.53 -14.33 -11.03
CA ASN A 474 -0.80 -14.08 -11.58
C ASN A 474 -0.89 -14.29 -13.10
N HIS A 475 0.22 -14.27 -13.85
CA HIS A 475 0.23 -14.61 -15.28
C HIS A 475 -0.21 -16.06 -15.55
N GLN A 476 -0.13 -16.93 -14.55
CA GLN A 476 -0.56 -18.33 -14.65
C GLN A 476 -2.06 -18.52 -14.41
N PHE A 477 -2.80 -17.46 -14.07
CA PHE A 477 -4.21 -17.52 -13.67
C PHE A 477 -5.11 -16.59 -14.49
N ALA A 478 -6.37 -17.01 -14.66
CA ALA A 478 -7.41 -16.20 -15.28
C ALA A 478 -7.71 -14.94 -14.42
N PRO A 479 -8.14 -13.81 -15.02
CA PRO A 479 -8.38 -12.56 -14.30
C PRO A 479 -9.28 -12.69 -13.05
N GLU A 480 -10.26 -13.59 -13.08
CA GLU A 480 -11.20 -13.86 -12.01
C GLU A 480 -10.61 -14.65 -10.84
N GLN A 481 -9.43 -15.25 -11.02
CA GLN A 481 -8.72 -16.06 -10.01
C GLN A 481 -7.49 -15.36 -9.45
N ARG A 482 -7.10 -14.22 -10.02
CA ARG A 482 -5.92 -13.46 -9.58
C ARG A 482 -6.13 -12.92 -8.19
N ALA A 483 -5.05 -12.94 -7.41
CA ALA A 483 -5.05 -12.52 -6.02
C ALA A 483 -3.77 -11.77 -5.68
N ASN A 484 -3.81 -11.06 -4.56
CA ASN A 484 -2.62 -10.47 -3.97
C ASN A 484 -1.91 -11.52 -3.09
N ALA A 485 -1.03 -12.32 -3.69
CA ALA A 485 -0.44 -13.54 -3.10
C ALA A 485 0.64 -13.31 -2.03
N ILE A 486 1.30 -12.16 -2.03
CA ILE A 486 2.45 -11.88 -1.17
C ILE A 486 2.47 -10.40 -0.77
N HIS A 487 2.96 -10.07 0.42
CA HIS A 487 3.22 -8.71 0.90
C HIS A 487 4.68 -8.59 1.36
N SER A 488 5.23 -7.38 1.47
CA SER A 488 6.54 -7.14 2.08
C SER A 488 6.45 -5.95 3.03
N SER A 489 7.31 -5.90 4.04
CA SER A 489 7.59 -4.65 4.74
C SER A 489 8.09 -3.58 3.76
N ASP A 490 8.02 -2.31 4.16
CA ASP A 490 8.51 -1.18 3.39
C ASP A 490 9.94 -0.81 3.79
N ASP A 491 10.34 -1.07 5.04
CA ASP A 491 11.71 -0.90 5.53
C ASP A 491 12.06 -1.93 6.60
N GLU A 492 13.28 -1.83 7.11
CA GLU A 492 13.80 -2.72 8.15
C GLU A 492 13.09 -2.53 9.49
N THR A 493 12.67 -1.31 9.82
CA THR A 493 11.92 -1.05 11.06
C THR A 493 10.62 -1.85 11.05
N GLU A 494 9.86 -1.78 9.95
CA GLU A 494 8.64 -2.57 9.78
C GLU A 494 8.95 -4.07 9.70
N ALA A 495 10.07 -4.47 9.09
CA ALA A 495 10.51 -5.87 9.07
C ALA A 495 10.72 -6.44 10.48
N LEU A 496 11.39 -5.68 11.35
CA LEU A 496 11.61 -6.05 12.75
C LEU A 496 10.30 -6.13 13.52
N GLU A 497 9.38 -5.20 13.31
CA GLU A 497 8.06 -5.22 13.94
C GLU A 497 7.22 -6.42 13.50
N TYR A 498 7.28 -6.82 12.23
CA TYR A 498 6.58 -8.01 11.75
C TYR A 498 7.09 -9.28 12.45
N ILE A 499 8.41 -9.40 12.64
CA ILE A 499 8.99 -10.53 13.38
C ILE A 499 8.59 -10.46 14.85
N ASP A 500 8.67 -9.29 15.48
CA ASP A 500 8.28 -9.06 16.88
C ASP A 500 6.81 -9.42 17.14
N ALA A 501 5.93 -9.15 16.17
CA ALA A 501 4.51 -9.44 16.26
C ALA A 501 4.18 -10.93 16.22
N VAL A 502 4.92 -11.74 15.45
CA VAL A 502 4.54 -13.16 15.21
C VAL A 502 5.50 -14.18 15.82
N ALA A 503 6.79 -13.85 15.89
CA ALA A 503 7.84 -14.74 16.36
C ALA A 503 8.95 -13.96 17.12
N PRO A 504 8.60 -13.22 18.19
CA PRO A 504 9.56 -12.41 18.95
C PRO A 504 10.72 -13.24 19.52
N GLU A 505 10.49 -14.51 19.83
CA GLU A 505 11.49 -15.45 20.34
C GLU A 505 12.62 -15.75 19.34
N LEU A 506 12.38 -15.60 18.03
CA LEU A 506 13.39 -15.82 16.99
C LEU A 506 14.31 -14.62 16.80
N MET A 507 13.92 -13.44 17.31
CA MET A 507 14.65 -12.19 17.11
C MET A 507 16.13 -12.26 17.51
N PRO A 508 16.52 -12.79 18.69
CA PRO A 508 17.93 -12.86 19.07
C PRO A 508 18.75 -13.77 18.15
N GLN A 509 18.14 -14.85 17.66
CA GLN A 509 18.78 -15.81 16.75
C GLN A 509 19.00 -15.18 15.37
N ILE A 510 17.99 -14.50 14.84
CA ILE A 510 18.04 -13.76 13.56
C ILE A 510 19.15 -12.71 13.60
N ILE A 511 19.19 -11.87 14.64
CA ILE A 511 20.21 -10.82 14.78
C ILE A 511 21.62 -11.43 14.85
N THR A 512 21.80 -12.48 15.66
CA THR A 512 23.11 -13.16 15.80
C THR A 512 23.57 -13.73 14.46
N LYS A 513 22.67 -14.37 13.71
CA LYS A 513 22.95 -14.95 12.39
C LYS A 513 23.37 -13.89 11.38
N ILE A 514 22.68 -12.75 11.35
CA ILE A 514 22.99 -11.64 10.43
C ILE A 514 24.33 -10.99 10.79
N MET A 515 24.61 -10.77 12.07
CA MET A 515 25.89 -10.21 12.50
C MET A 515 27.05 -11.12 12.09
N GLN A 516 26.90 -12.44 12.24
CA GLN A 516 27.88 -13.41 11.76
C GLN A 516 28.04 -13.34 10.25
N TRP A 517 26.92 -13.33 9.51
CA TRP A 517 26.94 -13.24 8.05
C TRP A 517 27.64 -12.00 7.52
N ASP A 518 27.46 -10.86 8.18
CA ASP A 518 28.16 -9.62 7.81
C ASP A 518 29.65 -9.68 8.13
N GLN A 519 30.00 -10.18 9.30
CA GLN A 519 31.40 -10.35 9.68
C GLN A 519 32.13 -11.27 8.70
N ASP A 520 31.53 -12.41 8.35
CA ASP A 520 32.12 -13.35 7.39
C ASP A 520 32.23 -12.72 5.99
N TYR A 521 31.34 -11.80 5.65
CA TYR A 521 31.28 -11.15 4.33
C TYR A 521 32.15 -9.90 4.21
N GLU A 522 32.71 -9.43 5.33
CA GLU A 522 33.66 -8.31 5.35
C GLU A 522 34.99 -8.72 4.71
N THR A 523 35.67 -7.75 4.09
CA THR A 523 36.97 -7.97 3.47
C THR A 523 38.03 -7.34 4.35
N GLU A 524 38.87 -8.19 4.95
CA GLU A 524 39.94 -7.77 5.87
C GLU A 524 41.07 -7.03 5.13
N GLU A 525 41.31 -7.39 3.87
CA GLU A 525 42.34 -6.81 3.03
C GLU A 525 41.95 -5.41 2.52
N THR A 526 42.95 -4.64 2.08
CA THR A 526 42.68 -3.31 1.52
C THR A 526 42.01 -3.43 0.15
N VAL A 527 40.73 -3.04 0.06
CA VAL A 527 39.97 -3.04 -1.20
C VAL A 527 40.41 -1.89 -2.10
N LEU A 528 40.97 -2.23 -3.26
CA LEU A 528 41.42 -1.32 -4.31
C LEU A 528 40.31 -1.00 -5.33
N GLY A 529 39.29 -1.86 -5.44
CA GLY A 529 38.14 -1.62 -6.31
C GLY A 529 37.12 -2.76 -6.30
N ASP A 530 35.89 -2.46 -6.69
CA ASP A 530 34.82 -3.45 -6.85
C ASP A 530 34.75 -3.92 -8.32
N LEU A 531 34.80 -5.23 -8.51
CA LEU A 531 34.71 -5.90 -9.81
C LEU A 531 33.38 -6.66 -9.99
N SER A 532 32.46 -6.54 -9.05
CA SER A 532 31.19 -7.26 -9.07
C SER A 532 30.24 -6.73 -10.14
N GLU A 533 29.60 -7.62 -10.91
CA GLU A 533 28.53 -7.22 -11.84
C GLU A 533 27.15 -7.17 -11.16
N LEU A 534 26.67 -8.31 -10.67
CA LEU A 534 25.31 -8.46 -10.15
C LEU A 534 25.22 -8.84 -8.66
N ARG A 535 26.37 -9.17 -8.02
CA ARG A 535 26.49 -9.53 -6.59
C ARG A 535 25.45 -10.53 -6.07
N ARG A 536 24.98 -11.47 -6.90
CA ARG A 536 23.89 -12.39 -6.53
C ARG A 536 24.32 -13.44 -5.51
N ARG A 537 25.42 -14.14 -5.79
CA ARG A 537 25.99 -15.21 -4.94
C ARG A 537 27.23 -14.77 -4.18
N ALA A 538 28.08 -13.96 -4.81
CA ALA A 538 29.34 -13.49 -4.26
C ALA A 538 29.58 -12.02 -4.63
N LYS A 539 30.44 -11.34 -3.87
CA LYS A 539 31.10 -10.10 -4.30
C LYS A 539 32.49 -10.44 -4.83
N VAL A 540 32.97 -9.66 -5.77
CA VAL A 540 34.30 -9.79 -6.36
C VAL A 540 35.02 -8.45 -6.21
N GLU A 541 36.12 -8.46 -5.47
CA GLU A 541 36.87 -7.25 -5.12
C GLU A 541 38.32 -7.39 -5.58
N LEU A 542 38.86 -6.30 -6.11
CA LEU A 542 40.30 -6.13 -6.30
C LEU A 542 40.89 -5.69 -4.97
N ILE A 543 41.85 -6.45 -4.44
CA ILE A 543 42.48 -6.21 -3.15
C ILE A 543 44.00 -6.07 -3.28
N ASP A 544 44.60 -5.43 -2.30
CA ASP A 544 46.03 -5.54 -2.01
C ASP A 544 46.26 -6.75 -1.09
N PHE A 545 46.88 -7.81 -1.62
CA PHE A 545 47.21 -9.02 -0.90
C PHE A 545 48.72 -9.12 -0.81
N ASP A 546 49.31 -8.83 0.35
CA ASP A 546 50.76 -8.84 0.58
C ASP A 546 51.59 -8.04 -0.46
N GLY A 547 51.08 -6.89 -0.92
CA GLY A 547 51.75 -6.00 -1.87
C GLY A 547 51.56 -6.40 -3.34
N ILE A 548 50.79 -7.45 -3.63
CA ILE A 548 50.38 -7.82 -4.99
C ILE A 548 48.88 -7.56 -5.19
N LYS A 549 48.51 -7.20 -6.44
CA LYS A 549 47.10 -7.07 -6.81
C LYS A 549 46.48 -8.46 -6.94
N ALA A 550 45.43 -8.72 -6.17
CA ALA A 550 44.68 -9.96 -6.21
C ALA A 550 43.18 -9.71 -6.33
N VAL A 551 42.46 -10.72 -6.81
CA VAL A 551 40.99 -10.75 -6.85
C VAL A 551 40.52 -11.65 -5.73
N LYS A 552 39.78 -11.08 -4.78
CA LYS A 552 39.07 -11.83 -3.74
C LYS A 552 37.60 -11.97 -4.14
N LYS A 553 37.11 -13.20 -4.11
CA LYS A 553 35.71 -13.51 -4.35
C LYS A 553 35.12 -14.09 -3.08
N THR A 554 34.21 -13.34 -2.46
CA THR A 554 33.59 -13.69 -1.18
C THR A 554 32.13 -14.06 -1.40
N TYR A 555 31.77 -15.28 -1.03
CA TYR A 555 30.45 -15.86 -1.20
C TYR A 555 29.54 -15.50 -0.02
N LYS A 556 28.26 -15.23 -0.33
CA LYS A 556 27.20 -15.13 0.68
C LYS A 556 26.93 -16.50 1.28
N ALA A 557 26.43 -16.54 2.52
CA ALA A 557 25.99 -17.77 3.17
C ALA A 557 25.00 -18.58 2.30
N GLY A 558 25.12 -19.90 2.34
CA GLY A 558 24.29 -20.85 1.56
C GLY A 558 24.77 -21.08 0.12
N ASN A 559 25.86 -20.43 -0.31
CA ASN A 559 26.46 -20.62 -1.64
C ASN A 559 27.78 -21.40 -1.58
N GLU A 560 28.04 -22.13 -0.50
CA GLU A 560 29.30 -22.85 -0.27
C GLU A 560 29.57 -23.87 -1.38
N ARG A 561 28.53 -24.49 -1.96
CA ARG A 561 28.69 -25.43 -3.09
C ARG A 561 29.34 -24.80 -4.32
N PHE A 562 29.08 -23.52 -4.60
CA PHE A 562 29.68 -22.80 -5.72
C PHE A 562 31.15 -22.50 -5.43
N LEU A 563 31.46 -22.10 -4.20
CA LEU A 563 32.83 -21.94 -3.71
C LEU A 563 33.62 -23.25 -3.81
N MET A 564 33.03 -24.38 -3.39
CA MET A 564 33.71 -25.68 -3.44
C MET A 564 34.10 -26.09 -4.86
N ARG A 565 33.25 -25.78 -5.86
CA ARG A 565 33.59 -25.98 -7.28
C ARG A 565 34.78 -25.12 -7.70
N GLU A 566 34.82 -23.86 -7.28
CA GLU A 566 35.97 -23.01 -7.60
C GLU A 566 37.25 -23.43 -6.88
N LYS A 567 37.16 -23.81 -5.60
CA LYS A 567 38.30 -24.36 -4.84
C LYS A 567 38.87 -25.60 -5.50
N LEU A 568 38.02 -26.50 -5.97
CA LEU A 568 38.43 -27.67 -6.74
C LEU A 568 39.22 -27.25 -7.99
N VAL A 569 38.71 -26.31 -8.79
CA VAL A 569 39.40 -25.89 -10.02
C VAL A 569 40.70 -25.15 -9.73
N TYR A 570 40.67 -24.14 -8.87
CA TYR A 570 41.86 -23.31 -8.59
C TYR A 570 42.91 -24.05 -7.78
N GLY A 571 42.50 -24.90 -6.84
CA GLY A 571 43.38 -25.64 -5.93
C GLY A 571 43.94 -26.93 -6.54
N GLU A 572 43.10 -27.76 -7.18
CA GLU A 572 43.53 -29.06 -7.70
C GLU A 572 43.94 -28.97 -9.17
N LEU A 573 43.15 -28.29 -10.02
CA LEU A 573 43.39 -28.25 -11.47
C LEU A 573 44.30 -27.09 -11.92
N GLY A 574 44.44 -26.05 -11.09
CA GLY A 574 45.19 -24.83 -11.42
C GLY A 574 46.66 -25.08 -11.72
N GLY A 575 47.29 -26.04 -11.04
CA GLY A 575 48.68 -26.43 -11.29
C GLY A 575 48.91 -27.20 -12.60
N GLU A 576 47.85 -27.73 -13.21
CA GLU A 576 47.92 -28.60 -14.39
C GLU A 576 47.66 -27.85 -15.70
N SER A 577 47.04 -26.67 -15.65
CA SER A 577 46.63 -25.91 -16.82
C SER A 577 47.14 -24.47 -16.77
N PRO A 578 47.90 -24.00 -17.79
CA PRO A 578 48.34 -22.61 -17.84
C PRO A 578 47.17 -21.62 -18.04
N TYR A 579 45.98 -22.12 -18.38
CA TYR A 579 44.77 -21.31 -18.58
C TYR A 579 44.04 -20.99 -17.29
N ILE A 580 44.33 -21.67 -16.19
CA ILE A 580 43.68 -21.47 -14.89
C ILE A 580 44.62 -20.60 -14.03
N PRO A 581 44.14 -19.48 -13.47
CA PRO A 581 44.87 -18.73 -12.44
C PRO A 581 45.29 -19.63 -11.27
N PRO A 582 46.47 -19.43 -10.66
CA PRO A 582 46.80 -20.13 -9.44
C PRO A 582 45.92 -19.64 -8.27
N LEU A 583 45.62 -20.51 -7.31
CA LEU A 583 45.02 -20.12 -6.03
C LEU A 583 46.10 -19.49 -5.14
N LEU A 584 45.86 -18.28 -4.63
CA LEU A 584 46.77 -17.61 -3.69
C LEU A 584 46.41 -17.93 -2.24
N ASP A 585 45.12 -17.89 -1.93
CA ASP A 585 44.58 -18.19 -0.60
C ASP A 585 43.11 -18.61 -0.71
N GLU A 586 42.60 -19.29 0.32
CA GLU A 586 41.21 -19.67 0.43
C GLU A 586 40.73 -19.69 1.89
N GLY A 587 39.46 -19.36 2.09
CA GLY A 587 38.81 -19.38 3.40
C GLY A 587 37.52 -20.19 3.41
N ALA A 588 36.74 -20.08 4.49
CA ALA A 588 35.46 -20.77 4.61
C ALA A 588 34.42 -20.31 3.57
N ASN A 589 34.48 -19.05 3.15
CA ASN A 589 33.54 -18.44 2.21
C ASN A 589 34.22 -17.64 1.08
N TYR A 590 35.54 -17.75 0.88
CA TYR A 590 36.24 -16.97 -0.13
C TYR A 590 37.37 -17.74 -0.83
N ILE A 591 37.76 -17.23 -2.00
CA ILE A 591 39.04 -17.54 -2.67
C ILE A 591 39.75 -16.24 -3.06
N ILE A 592 41.07 -16.30 -3.16
CA ILE A 592 41.94 -15.23 -3.65
C ILE A 592 42.78 -15.76 -4.81
N THR A 593 42.77 -15.04 -5.93
CA THR A 593 43.54 -15.36 -7.14
C THR A 593 44.31 -14.13 -7.63
N PRO A 594 45.38 -14.25 -8.45
CA PRO A 594 46.08 -13.08 -8.97
C PRO A 594 45.17 -12.24 -9.85
N TYR A 595 45.33 -10.91 -9.77
CA TYR A 595 44.65 -10.02 -10.70
C TYR A 595 45.33 -10.02 -12.06
N TYR A 596 44.56 -10.38 -13.09
CA TYR A 596 44.99 -10.34 -14.48
C TYR A 596 44.35 -9.18 -15.23
N GLU A 597 45.17 -8.23 -15.71
CA GLU A 597 44.65 -7.13 -16.53
C GLU A 597 44.33 -7.63 -17.95
N THR A 598 43.04 -7.60 -18.32
CA THR A 598 42.63 -7.88 -19.70
C THR A 598 42.98 -6.71 -20.63
N ARG A 599 43.43 -7.01 -21.85
CA ARG A 599 43.80 -5.98 -22.83
C ARG A 599 42.64 -5.04 -23.12
N ARG A 600 42.87 -3.72 -23.06
CA ARG A 600 41.81 -2.69 -23.13
C ARG A 600 40.85 -2.82 -24.33
N TRP A 601 41.34 -3.19 -25.51
CA TRP A 601 40.50 -3.34 -26.72
C TRP A 601 39.51 -4.51 -26.64
N THR A 602 39.73 -5.46 -25.71
CA THR A 602 38.84 -6.62 -25.49
C THR A 602 37.57 -6.27 -24.74
N LYS A 603 37.46 -5.04 -24.20
CA LYS A 603 36.21 -4.48 -23.68
C LYS A 603 35.15 -4.32 -24.78
N VAL A 604 35.56 -4.25 -26.04
CA VAL A 604 34.64 -4.27 -27.19
C VAL A 604 34.36 -5.72 -27.57
N GLU A 605 33.14 -6.18 -27.28
CA GLU A 605 32.71 -7.57 -27.46
C GLU A 605 33.02 -8.12 -28.87
N LYS A 606 32.79 -7.33 -29.92
CA LYS A 606 33.09 -7.71 -31.31
C LYS A 606 34.57 -7.99 -31.54
N LEU A 607 35.45 -7.16 -30.99
CA LEU A 607 36.91 -7.33 -31.14
C LEU A 607 37.40 -8.53 -30.34
N LYS A 608 36.86 -8.74 -29.13
CA LYS A 608 37.16 -9.93 -28.31
C LYS A 608 36.79 -11.21 -29.06
N LYS A 609 35.56 -11.30 -29.59
CA LYS A 609 35.10 -12.45 -30.40
C LYS A 609 35.98 -12.68 -31.63
N LEU A 610 36.40 -11.62 -32.32
CA LEU A 610 37.29 -11.73 -33.48
C LEU A 610 38.68 -12.27 -33.09
N ALA A 611 39.24 -11.81 -31.97
CA ALA A 611 40.52 -12.31 -31.48
C ALA A 611 40.44 -13.76 -31.00
N LEU A 612 39.35 -14.14 -30.32
CA LEU A 612 39.08 -15.54 -29.98
C LEU A 612 39.01 -16.41 -31.23
N LYS A 613 38.34 -15.94 -32.30
CA LYS A 613 38.24 -16.65 -33.58
C LYS A 613 39.58 -16.81 -34.30
N LEU A 614 40.36 -15.74 -34.40
CA LEU A 614 41.55 -15.71 -35.27
C LEU A 614 42.85 -16.12 -34.58
N ARG A 615 42.99 -15.82 -33.28
CA ARG A 615 44.26 -15.98 -32.55
C ARG A 615 44.21 -17.03 -31.44
N PHE A 616 43.11 -17.08 -30.69
CA PHE A 616 42.99 -17.93 -29.50
C PHE A 616 42.08 -19.14 -29.70
N LYS A 617 41.70 -19.47 -30.93
CA LYS A 617 40.78 -20.59 -31.22
C LYS A 617 41.32 -21.92 -30.69
N LYS A 618 42.63 -22.14 -30.84
CA LYS A 618 43.28 -23.36 -30.32
C LYS A 618 43.27 -23.40 -28.80
N ASP A 619 43.52 -22.26 -28.14
CA ASP A 619 43.49 -22.17 -26.68
C ASP A 619 42.09 -22.44 -26.12
N VAL A 620 41.04 -21.91 -26.76
CA VAL A 620 39.64 -22.19 -26.36
C VAL A 620 39.34 -23.68 -26.46
N LEU A 621 39.75 -24.35 -27.54
CA LEU A 621 39.54 -25.79 -27.70
C LEU A 621 40.38 -26.60 -26.69
N ALA A 622 41.62 -26.18 -26.42
CA ALA A 622 42.48 -26.81 -25.44
C ALA A 622 41.91 -26.70 -24.02
N ILE A 623 41.28 -25.57 -23.67
CA ILE A 623 40.55 -25.43 -22.40
C ILE A 623 39.41 -26.45 -22.33
N THR A 624 38.56 -26.52 -23.35
CA THR A 624 37.43 -27.47 -23.34
C THR A 624 37.87 -28.92 -23.29
N GLU A 625 38.95 -29.25 -24.01
CA GLU A 625 39.54 -30.59 -24.00
C GLU A 625 40.14 -30.94 -22.63
N PHE A 626 40.83 -30.00 -21.98
CA PHE A 626 41.39 -30.17 -20.64
C PHE A 626 40.35 -30.56 -19.59
N PHE A 627 39.20 -29.87 -19.56
CA PHE A 627 38.10 -30.18 -18.62
C PHE A 627 37.40 -31.48 -18.99
N TYR A 628 37.14 -31.70 -20.29
CA TYR A 628 36.53 -32.93 -20.79
C TYR A 628 37.34 -34.18 -20.42
N GLU A 629 38.66 -34.17 -20.60
CA GLU A 629 39.55 -35.28 -20.25
C GLU A 629 39.52 -35.63 -18.75
N ARG A 630 39.15 -34.66 -17.90
CA ARG A 630 38.99 -34.83 -16.45
C ARG A 630 37.57 -35.17 -16.02
N GLY A 631 36.66 -35.33 -16.99
CA GLY A 631 35.28 -35.67 -16.71
C GLY A 631 34.41 -34.48 -16.33
N TYR A 632 34.80 -33.26 -16.69
CA TYR A 632 34.07 -32.04 -16.34
C TYR A 632 33.58 -31.23 -17.56
N ALA A 633 32.59 -30.39 -17.33
CA ALA A 633 32.15 -29.33 -18.23
C ALA A 633 32.00 -28.00 -17.49
N LEU A 634 32.35 -26.91 -18.17
CA LEU A 634 32.12 -25.53 -17.75
C LEU A 634 30.76 -25.05 -18.28
N ILE A 635 29.71 -25.19 -17.48
CA ILE A 635 28.33 -24.84 -17.90
C ILE A 635 28.20 -23.33 -18.23
N ASP A 636 28.99 -22.49 -17.56
CA ASP A 636 29.09 -21.05 -17.83
C ASP A 636 30.28 -20.68 -18.74
N PHE A 637 30.64 -21.54 -19.69
CA PHE A 637 31.73 -21.23 -20.61
C PHE A 637 31.29 -20.24 -21.70
N HIS A 638 31.74 -18.98 -21.57
CA HIS A 638 31.49 -17.94 -22.56
C HIS A 638 32.63 -16.90 -22.63
N PRO A 639 32.66 -16.07 -23.67
CA PRO A 639 33.70 -15.06 -23.83
C PRO A 639 33.84 -14.07 -22.68
N GLY A 640 32.83 -13.89 -21.82
CA GLY A 640 32.93 -13.02 -20.65
C GLY A 640 33.95 -13.54 -19.65
N ASN A 641 33.90 -14.85 -19.41
CA ASN A 641 34.75 -15.61 -18.46
C ASN A 641 36.16 -15.92 -19.00
N LEU A 642 36.54 -15.31 -20.13
CA LEU A 642 37.87 -15.43 -20.74
C LEU A 642 38.63 -14.10 -20.66
N LEU A 643 39.72 -14.04 -19.92
CA LEU A 643 40.61 -12.89 -19.85
C LEU A 643 41.73 -13.02 -20.90
N LEU A 644 41.90 -11.98 -21.72
CA LEU A 644 42.97 -11.92 -22.72
C LEU A 644 44.11 -11.05 -22.16
N THR A 645 45.10 -11.71 -21.58
CA THR A 645 46.20 -11.10 -20.85
C THR A 645 47.48 -11.07 -21.68
N ASP A 646 48.55 -10.47 -21.16
CA ASP A 646 49.86 -10.55 -21.81
C ASP A 646 50.55 -11.90 -21.61
N GLU A 647 50.17 -12.66 -20.59
CA GLU A 647 50.63 -14.03 -20.32
C GLU A 647 49.87 -15.10 -21.12
N GLY A 648 48.79 -14.70 -21.81
CA GLY A 648 47.94 -15.61 -22.58
C GLY A 648 46.47 -15.54 -22.17
N LEU A 649 45.72 -16.56 -22.56
CA LEU A 649 44.31 -16.69 -22.22
C LEU A 649 44.19 -17.22 -20.78
N LYS A 650 43.32 -16.61 -19.97
CA LYS A 650 42.96 -17.12 -18.64
C LYS A 650 41.45 -17.33 -18.56
N VAL A 651 41.03 -18.43 -17.93
CA VAL A 651 39.63 -18.74 -17.64
C VAL A 651 39.35 -18.39 -16.19
N ILE A 652 38.21 -17.77 -15.94
CA ILE A 652 37.73 -17.43 -14.61
C ILE A 652 36.29 -17.89 -14.44
N ASP A 653 35.80 -17.85 -13.20
CA ASP A 653 34.42 -18.16 -12.84
C ASP A 653 34.02 -19.61 -13.11
N PHE A 654 34.29 -20.47 -12.11
CA PHE A 654 34.06 -21.92 -12.16
C PHE A 654 32.87 -22.36 -11.31
N GLU A 655 32.00 -21.43 -10.92
CA GLU A 655 30.84 -21.66 -10.05
C GLU A 655 29.91 -22.77 -10.55
N PHE A 656 29.83 -22.95 -11.87
CA PHE A 656 28.99 -23.95 -12.53
C PHE A 656 29.80 -25.08 -13.16
N LEU A 657 30.93 -25.46 -12.56
CA LEU A 657 31.61 -26.70 -12.93
C LEU A 657 30.67 -27.89 -12.72
N TYR A 658 30.47 -28.67 -13.78
CA TYR A 658 29.67 -29.89 -13.76
C TYR A 658 30.56 -31.11 -13.97
N GLN A 659 30.38 -32.14 -13.15
CA GLN A 659 31.02 -33.44 -13.35
C GLN A 659 30.07 -34.36 -14.11
N TYR A 660 30.55 -34.94 -15.20
CA TYR A 660 29.76 -35.88 -16.00
C TYR A 660 29.47 -37.16 -15.23
N GLU A 661 28.20 -37.54 -15.17
CA GLU A 661 27.82 -38.91 -14.81
C GLU A 661 28.20 -39.89 -15.93
N GLN A 662 27.93 -39.48 -17.18
CA GLN A 662 28.34 -40.18 -18.39
C GLN A 662 29.03 -39.17 -19.30
N LEU A 663 30.34 -39.35 -19.48
CA LEU A 663 31.14 -38.53 -20.38
C LEU A 663 30.62 -38.72 -21.82
N PRO A 664 30.44 -37.63 -22.61
CA PRO A 664 30.15 -37.75 -24.03
C PRO A 664 31.23 -38.57 -24.75
N GLU A 665 30.93 -39.08 -25.95
CA GLU A 665 31.94 -39.89 -26.68
C GLU A 665 33.16 -39.06 -27.08
N ASN A 666 32.93 -37.79 -27.43
CA ASN A 666 33.94 -36.88 -27.96
C ASN A 666 33.89 -35.50 -27.28
N SER A 667 35.04 -34.84 -27.15
CA SER A 667 35.13 -33.47 -26.57
C SER A 667 34.33 -32.41 -27.34
N SER A 668 34.09 -32.63 -28.64
CA SER A 668 33.22 -31.77 -29.46
C SER A 668 31.74 -31.82 -29.05
N GLU A 669 31.35 -32.83 -28.27
CA GLU A 669 30.01 -33.03 -27.75
C GLU A 669 29.86 -32.55 -26.29
N SER A 670 30.92 -31.93 -25.74
CA SER A 670 30.90 -31.33 -24.42
C SER A 670 29.83 -30.25 -24.27
N PHE A 671 29.31 -30.10 -23.05
CA PHE A 671 28.29 -29.12 -22.70
C PHE A 671 28.84 -27.70 -22.75
N ASP A 672 30.16 -27.52 -22.64
CA ASP A 672 30.88 -26.25 -22.84
C ASP A 672 30.55 -25.63 -24.21
N LEU A 673 30.48 -26.46 -25.25
CA LEU A 673 30.30 -26.03 -26.64
C LEU A 673 28.86 -26.27 -27.15
N LEU A 674 28.27 -27.42 -26.82
CA LEU A 674 26.93 -27.80 -27.27
C LEU A 674 25.80 -27.38 -26.30
N GLY A 675 26.14 -26.82 -25.15
CA GLY A 675 25.17 -26.55 -24.10
C GLY A 675 24.66 -27.82 -23.43
N PHE A 676 23.83 -27.63 -22.41
CA PHE A 676 23.22 -28.69 -21.61
C PHE A 676 21.75 -28.92 -22.02
N PRO A 677 21.16 -30.09 -21.69
CA PRO A 677 19.78 -30.43 -22.04
C PRO A 677 18.75 -29.56 -21.28
N GLU A 678 17.49 -29.55 -21.75
CA GLU A 678 16.44 -28.71 -21.15
C GLU A 678 16.11 -29.12 -19.69
N ASP A 679 16.18 -30.41 -19.42
CA ASP A 679 15.98 -31.07 -18.12
C ASP A 679 17.25 -31.21 -17.28
N PHE A 680 18.29 -30.41 -17.56
CA PHE A 680 19.56 -30.45 -16.82
C PHE A 680 19.38 -30.35 -15.28
N PRO A 681 19.73 -31.38 -14.51
CA PRO A 681 19.30 -31.49 -13.11
C PRO A 681 20.05 -30.58 -12.13
N GLU A 682 21.18 -30.01 -12.56
CA GLU A 682 22.11 -29.25 -11.71
C GLU A 682 21.94 -27.72 -11.82
N ASP A 683 22.72 -26.98 -11.02
CA ASP A 683 22.75 -25.52 -11.03
C ASP A 683 23.04 -24.94 -12.43
N ARG A 684 22.31 -23.88 -12.81
CA ARG A 684 22.44 -23.22 -14.11
C ARG A 684 22.70 -21.72 -13.97
N PRO A 685 23.49 -21.11 -14.88
CA PRO A 685 23.58 -19.66 -14.98
C PRO A 685 22.19 -19.05 -15.26
N PHE A 686 21.88 -17.96 -14.57
CA PHE A 686 20.56 -17.33 -14.68
C PHE A 686 20.33 -16.72 -16.08
N GLY A 687 19.17 -16.99 -16.67
CA GLY A 687 18.75 -16.41 -17.95
C GLY A 687 19.44 -17.01 -19.18
N ILE A 688 20.12 -18.14 -19.05
CA ILE A 688 20.84 -18.80 -20.14
C ILE A 688 20.19 -20.13 -20.47
N GLU A 689 19.76 -20.28 -21.73
CA GLU A 689 19.32 -21.56 -22.27
C GLU A 689 20.52 -22.30 -22.89
N GLY A 690 20.62 -23.62 -22.69
CA GLY A 690 21.72 -24.43 -23.23
C GLY A 690 21.93 -24.23 -24.74
N ARG A 691 20.84 -24.13 -25.52
CA ARG A 691 20.90 -23.91 -26.98
C ARG A 691 21.55 -22.58 -27.39
N GLN A 692 21.57 -21.57 -26.52
CA GLN A 692 22.20 -20.28 -26.82
C GLN A 692 23.73 -20.41 -26.88
N ARG A 693 24.32 -21.34 -26.12
CA ARG A 693 25.77 -21.62 -26.12
C ARG A 693 26.26 -22.12 -27.47
N VAL A 694 25.52 -23.07 -28.06
CA VAL A 694 25.81 -23.60 -29.41
C VAL A 694 25.91 -22.49 -30.43
N LYS A 695 24.89 -21.63 -30.46
CA LYS A 695 24.82 -20.53 -31.44
C LYS A 695 25.94 -19.52 -31.25
N MET A 696 26.36 -19.29 -30.00
CA MET A 696 27.45 -18.37 -29.67
C MET A 696 28.80 -18.94 -30.11
N TRP A 697 29.16 -20.13 -29.63
CA TRP A 697 30.47 -20.73 -29.94
C TRP A 697 30.59 -21.12 -31.41
N ARG A 698 29.50 -21.54 -32.06
CA ARG A 698 29.49 -21.80 -33.50
C ARG A 698 29.89 -20.57 -34.33
N LYS A 699 29.52 -19.36 -33.90
CA LYS A 699 29.90 -18.11 -34.60
C LYS A 699 31.36 -17.70 -34.36
N ILE A 700 31.95 -18.13 -33.24
CA ILE A 700 33.30 -17.75 -32.82
C ILE A 700 34.30 -18.76 -33.35
N LEU A 701 34.04 -20.06 -33.22
CA LEU A 701 34.99 -21.12 -33.56
C LEU A 701 34.86 -21.59 -35.01
N TYR A 702 33.68 -21.46 -35.62
CA TYR A 702 33.41 -21.79 -37.02
C TYR A 702 33.02 -20.50 -37.77
#